data_AF-A0AAE0VG73-F1
#
_entry.id   AF-A0AAE0VG73-F1
#
_cell.length_a   1.000
_cell.length_b   1.000
_cell.length_c   1.000
_cell.angle_alpha   90.00
_cell.angle_beta   90.00
_cell.angle_gamma   90.00
#
_symmetry.space_group_name_H-M   'P 1'
#
loop_
_entity.id
_entity.type
_entity.pdbx_description
1 polymer ?
#
loop_
_entity_poly.entity_id
_entity_poly.type
_entity_poly.pdbx_seq_one_letter_code
_entity_poly.pdbx_strand_id
1 'polypeptide(L)'
;MERLNNCILTKEQNLQETCEKLLETCFKTAEFTFIQEYVQATPVVMALPDWTVCLLGVAASICGGFYIYRLLRNPAKTSWKRGVIADLMARTEKPLFWIAYSLYTRTKLGYLFYKRQMRKAREKYPTGHSRTEPTTINGIKIIPLPILSDNYSYVIIDTVSDLAVVVDPADPRSVQSCLEEEGATLEAILCTHKHWDHSGGNRALKRHHSSCRVYGNALDNIPGLTHPVTDKDVIDVGTRLQFRVFYTPGHTVGHMIYLLDGRPFGGPSSLFSGDLLFLSGCGRMFEGTASTMLSSLDTVNSLNDETLLWPGHEYAEDNLLFAAEVEPGNVAREQKLQWVLQQRGQRLCTSVVSCLKAMFKLKDMKETAALREKTDDLKASNEALEFLSSIAPEDVDQCLFVDSMVTVSDTGTELGEFCVSVQKASYNDEPCYLVHANSHGAIDNIPCGTSITAYLSRSLDTLEENHNEYMKLQEHTLDKKLHIVRQGSHLVVNTVITEKDEVKKQAFTFPLHSLRGFVSEASNLLILRILAKRKKVPENLTFLSLDTNTQIGVSTFRELEVRKQVIGKEVVEVFGIERTVSLAEKIPATWHCYFLPDGHLASRVQVGSSVTMSILHLPPIDNEDERGCKSVCEKKPLVWEEDIELYSKFIDRKKDLVQLKMDLEKLHMIDEELTKSEVAALKFLCVDYLGRKRLETVKDAKDLFLRLSEQDLITDELFLRDLLYTIGRYDLLPILGTNKMHVSRQLEKQSSGLSPYRKMLYDLSEDITDENLRNIKFLLNSLPKAKLTSATFLDVLAEMEKMEMLGKDNLDELEKVLSKCSKDLAVRVQRFKENGTRKPVRISRTGEEEENISLPVQPQEALAHMPMDDYYPITRRPVGHCLIINNQNFHKSTKLPERRGTSADKDALTEVFERMHFLVGEKKDLTSSDMLNTVRDFSTKDYSKMDAFVCCVLSHGEKGAVFGTDGKPVLIRDLTKPFAGCQTLTGKPKLFFIQACQGTELQKGVLMQDGTDENEDDELEDDAETAVRPLVPVEADFLIGMATVESYTSFRHTTNGSIFIQELCEQLKLGCCSKEDILSILTKVNRNVSSRDLKNHKQMPEPRYTLTKKLVLPID
;
A
#
# COMPACT_ATOMS: atom_id res chain seq x y z
N MET A 1 43.21 54.45 0.61
CA MET A 1 42.47 54.10 1.84
C MET A 1 40.97 54.01 1.59
N GLU A 2 40.28 55.05 1.12
CA GLU A 2 38.83 54.96 0.78
C GLU A 2 38.47 53.88 -0.27
N ARG A 3 39.26 53.72 -1.34
CA ARG A 3 39.04 52.63 -2.31
C ARG A 3 39.29 51.23 -1.75
N LEU A 4 40.17 51.11 -0.75
CA LEU A 4 40.44 49.85 -0.05
C LEU A 4 39.28 49.54 0.91
N ASN A 5 38.79 50.54 1.64
CA ASN A 5 37.59 50.44 2.48
C ASN A 5 36.35 50.09 1.66
N ASN A 6 36.14 50.72 0.50
CA ASN A 6 35.00 50.39 -0.37
C ASN A 6 35.09 48.98 -0.96
N CYS A 7 36.30 48.48 -1.24
CA CYS A 7 36.52 47.12 -1.73
C CYS A 7 36.39 46.05 -0.62
N ILE A 8 36.74 46.41 0.62
CA ILE A 8 36.52 45.57 1.81
C ILE A 8 35.02 45.53 2.14
N LEU A 9 34.32 46.67 2.11
CA LEU A 9 32.88 46.77 2.33
C LEU A 9 32.06 45.97 1.31
N THR A 10 32.44 46.00 0.02
CA THR A 10 31.76 45.19 -1.02
C THR A 10 32.09 43.70 -0.92
N LYS A 11 33.30 43.33 -0.48
CA LYS A 11 33.65 41.92 -0.21
C LYS A 11 32.99 41.39 1.06
N GLU A 12 32.88 42.20 2.11
CA GLU A 12 32.14 41.88 3.33
C GLU A 12 30.66 41.74 3.04
N GLN A 13 30.05 42.64 2.26
CA GLN A 13 28.65 42.51 1.83
C GLN A 13 28.40 41.24 1.00
N ASN A 14 29.28 40.90 0.06
CA ASN A 14 29.16 39.66 -0.73
C ASN A 14 29.36 38.40 0.12
N LEU A 15 30.30 38.41 1.06
CA LEU A 15 30.52 37.30 1.99
C LEU A 15 29.31 37.14 2.93
N GLN A 16 28.78 38.26 3.43
CA GLN A 16 27.58 38.30 4.26
C GLN A 16 26.36 37.75 3.49
N GLU A 17 26.14 38.18 2.26
CA GLU A 17 25.04 37.70 1.40
C GLU A 17 25.19 36.21 1.06
N THR A 18 26.42 35.73 0.87
CA THR A 18 26.72 34.31 0.61
C THR A 18 26.44 33.45 1.85
N CYS A 19 26.89 33.89 3.03
CA CYS A 19 26.60 33.22 4.29
C CYS A 19 25.09 33.28 4.63
N GLU A 20 24.41 34.38 4.33
CA GLU A 20 22.94 34.49 4.47
C GLU A 20 22.20 33.53 3.53
N LYS A 21 22.63 33.37 2.28
CA LYS A 21 22.05 32.38 1.34
C LYS A 21 22.33 30.94 1.76
N LEU A 22 23.51 30.67 2.33
CA LEU A 22 23.85 29.37 2.92
C LEU A 22 22.96 29.06 4.13
N LEU A 23 22.75 30.02 5.03
CA LEU A 23 21.79 29.91 6.13
C LEU A 23 20.39 29.60 5.57
N GLU A 24 19.89 30.41 4.62
CA GLU A 24 18.58 30.20 4.00
C GLU A 24 18.44 28.83 3.31
N THR A 25 19.50 28.35 2.65
CA THR A 25 19.48 27.04 1.98
C THR A 25 19.49 25.90 2.98
N CYS A 26 20.37 25.94 4.00
CA CYS A 26 20.45 24.90 5.03
C CYS A 26 19.13 24.75 5.81
N PHE A 27 18.46 25.87 6.14
CA PHE A 27 17.16 25.82 6.81
C PHE A 27 16.04 25.28 5.90
N LYS A 28 16.04 25.60 4.60
CA LYS A 28 15.08 25.04 3.62
C LYS A 28 15.31 23.57 3.28
N THR A 29 16.56 23.11 3.18
CA THR A 29 16.86 21.68 2.93
C THR A 29 16.57 20.81 4.15
N ALA A 30 16.70 21.36 5.36
CA ALA A 30 16.31 20.67 6.59
C ALA A 30 14.78 20.48 6.74
N GLU A 31 13.95 21.16 5.93
CA GLU A 31 12.49 20.97 5.89
C GLU A 31 12.06 19.73 5.07
N PHE A 32 12.94 19.13 4.25
CA PHE A 32 12.54 18.13 3.25
C PHE A 32 13.00 16.69 3.50
N THR A 33 13.66 16.38 4.62
CA THR A 33 14.24 15.04 4.86
C THR A 33 14.10 14.57 6.31
N PHE A 34 13.20 13.61 6.59
CA PHE A 34 13.55 12.25 7.09
C PHE A 34 12.33 11.31 7.30
N ILE A 35 12.45 10.06 6.81
CA ILE A 35 11.78 8.83 7.30
C ILE A 35 12.85 8.03 8.11
N GLN A 36 12.48 7.48 9.27
CA GLN A 36 13.36 6.88 10.30
C GLN A 36 14.26 5.69 9.89
N GLU A 37 15.48 5.58 10.46
CA GLU A 37 15.93 4.50 11.39
C GLU A 37 17.39 4.64 11.94
N TYR A 38 17.50 4.58 13.29
CA TYR A 38 18.48 3.98 14.25
C TYR A 38 20.03 4.24 14.41
N VAL A 39 20.41 4.34 15.71
CA VAL A 39 21.66 4.12 16.51
C VAL A 39 22.69 5.27 16.81
N GLN A 40 22.70 5.61 18.13
CA GLN A 40 23.74 6.07 19.09
C GLN A 40 24.93 6.97 18.69
N ALA A 41 25.08 8.10 19.40
CA ALA A 41 26.32 8.51 20.09
C ALA A 41 26.03 9.58 21.17
N THR A 42 26.67 9.43 22.34
CA THR A 42 26.59 10.28 23.55
C THR A 42 27.25 11.66 23.38
N PRO A 43 26.81 12.73 24.09
CA PRO A 43 27.49 14.02 24.06
C PRO A 43 28.40 14.21 25.29
N VAL A 44 29.68 14.55 25.06
CA VAL A 44 30.60 15.03 26.10
C VAL A 44 31.34 16.30 25.61
N VAL A 45 30.86 17.45 26.11
CA VAL A 45 31.61 18.56 26.77
C VAL A 45 32.56 19.49 25.96
N MET A 46 32.19 20.78 26.00
CA MET A 46 32.95 22.05 26.19
C MET A 46 33.59 22.90 25.07
N ALA A 47 33.21 24.19 25.20
CA ALA A 47 33.77 25.47 24.77
C ALA A 47 35.30 25.59 24.53
N LEU A 48 35.69 26.26 23.44
CA LEU A 48 36.97 26.98 23.20
C LEU A 48 36.82 28.05 22.05
N PRO A 49 37.75 29.02 21.87
CA PRO A 49 37.48 30.39 21.35
C PRO A 49 37.61 30.65 19.83
N ASP A 50 36.99 31.76 19.41
CA ASP A 50 36.42 32.15 18.10
C ASP A 50 37.31 32.26 16.84
N TRP A 51 38.64 32.12 16.88
CA TRP A 51 39.46 32.36 15.66
C TRP A 51 39.60 31.15 14.73
N THR A 52 39.37 29.92 15.24
CA THR A 52 39.44 28.67 14.48
C THR A 52 38.20 28.41 13.62
N VAL A 53 37.02 28.88 14.04
CA VAL A 53 35.74 28.73 13.31
C VAL A 53 35.75 29.52 12.00
N CYS A 54 36.39 30.69 11.97
CA CYS A 54 36.57 31.48 10.75
C CYS A 54 37.58 30.87 9.77
N LEU A 55 38.66 30.23 10.24
CA LEU A 55 39.64 29.57 9.37
C LEU A 55 39.11 28.27 8.74
N LEU A 56 38.28 27.53 9.49
CA LEU A 56 37.65 26.29 9.02
C LEU A 56 36.48 26.55 8.06
N GLY A 57 35.70 27.62 8.27
CA GLY A 57 34.65 28.04 7.34
C GLY A 57 35.17 28.50 5.97
N VAL A 58 36.35 29.14 5.95
CA VAL A 58 37.05 29.52 4.71
C VAL A 58 37.62 28.30 3.99
N ALA A 59 38.16 27.31 4.70
CA ALA A 59 38.63 26.05 4.10
C ALA A 59 37.48 25.19 3.54
N ALA A 60 36.34 25.13 4.23
CA ALA A 60 35.17 24.36 3.81
C ALA A 60 34.49 24.93 2.56
N SER A 61 34.46 26.27 2.43
CA SER A 61 33.92 26.93 1.23
C SER A 61 34.87 26.83 0.02
N ILE A 62 36.19 26.79 0.24
CA ILE A 62 37.18 26.59 -0.85
C ILE A 62 37.16 25.14 -1.34
N CYS A 63 37.04 24.14 -0.46
CA CYS A 63 36.95 22.73 -0.84
C CYS A 63 35.58 22.36 -1.45
N GLY A 64 34.48 22.89 -0.91
CA GLY A 64 33.13 22.72 -1.48
C GLY A 64 33.00 23.38 -2.86
N GLY A 65 33.60 24.56 -3.03
CA GLY A 65 33.69 25.25 -4.32
C GLY A 65 34.53 24.48 -5.35
N PHE A 66 35.67 23.88 -4.97
CA PHE A 66 36.51 23.11 -5.91
C PHE A 66 35.87 21.77 -6.32
N TYR A 67 35.10 21.14 -5.43
CA TYR A 67 34.43 19.86 -5.68
C TYR A 67 33.20 20.02 -6.58
N ILE A 68 32.36 21.04 -6.31
CA ILE A 68 31.21 21.38 -7.15
C ILE A 68 31.68 21.91 -8.52
N TYR A 69 32.79 22.67 -8.59
CA TYR A 69 33.38 23.13 -9.84
C TYR A 69 33.98 22.01 -10.71
N ARG A 70 34.46 20.89 -10.12
CA ARG A 70 34.93 19.72 -10.88
C ARG A 70 33.78 18.83 -11.36
N LEU A 71 32.69 18.75 -10.60
CA LEU A 71 31.48 17.99 -10.95
C LEU A 71 30.62 18.68 -12.02
N LEU A 72 30.60 20.02 -12.04
CA LEU A 72 29.88 20.80 -13.07
C LEU A 72 30.60 20.88 -14.43
N ARG A 73 31.82 20.32 -14.59
CA ARG A 73 32.60 20.47 -15.84
C ARG A 73 32.50 19.30 -16.83
N ASN A 74 31.80 18.19 -16.53
CA ASN A 74 31.48 17.21 -17.58
C ASN A 74 30.29 16.28 -17.21
N PRO A 75 29.03 16.67 -17.49
CA PRO A 75 27.85 15.91 -17.11
C PRO A 75 27.46 14.78 -18.10
N ALA A 76 28.27 14.47 -19.10
CA ALA A 76 27.88 13.59 -20.21
C ALA A 76 28.52 12.18 -20.19
N LYS A 77 29.39 11.85 -19.23
CA LYS A 77 29.99 10.51 -19.12
C LYS A 77 30.34 10.17 -17.67
N THR A 78 29.45 9.48 -16.96
CA THR A 78 29.74 8.34 -16.05
C THR A 78 28.48 7.95 -15.25
N SER A 79 28.08 6.68 -15.37
CA SER A 79 27.07 6.03 -14.53
C SER A 79 27.70 5.60 -13.20
N TRP A 80 27.33 6.26 -12.10
CA TRP A 80 27.57 5.77 -10.74
C TRP A 80 26.22 5.52 -10.04
N LYS A 81 26.14 4.43 -9.28
CA LYS A 81 24.92 3.93 -8.62
C LYS A 81 24.36 4.98 -7.62
N ARG A 82 23.09 5.35 -7.80
CA ARG A 82 22.35 6.34 -6.98
C ARG A 82 22.38 6.09 -5.46
N GLY A 83 22.58 4.86 -4.99
CA GLY A 83 22.65 4.54 -3.56
C GLY A 83 23.87 5.09 -2.81
N VAL A 84 25.02 5.28 -3.49
CA VAL A 84 26.27 5.75 -2.83
C VAL A 84 26.29 7.28 -2.66
N ILE A 85 25.61 8.01 -3.55
CA ILE A 85 25.52 9.49 -3.49
C ILE A 85 24.52 9.92 -2.40
N ALA A 86 23.42 9.18 -2.23
CA ALA A 86 22.47 9.42 -1.13
C ALA A 86 23.13 9.22 0.24
N ASP A 87 23.96 8.17 0.39
CA ASP A 87 24.67 7.88 1.65
C ASP A 87 25.83 8.88 1.91
N LEU A 88 26.45 9.43 0.85
CA LEU A 88 27.45 10.50 0.96
C LEU A 88 26.80 11.86 1.31
N MET A 89 25.63 12.18 0.74
CA MET A 89 24.89 13.41 1.03
C MET A 89 24.37 13.44 2.48
N ALA A 90 23.81 12.32 2.98
CA ALA A 90 23.37 12.17 4.37
C ALA A 90 24.51 12.35 5.40
N ARG A 91 25.77 12.04 5.01
CA ARG A 91 26.96 12.24 5.84
C ARG A 91 27.49 13.69 5.82
N THR A 92 27.21 14.47 4.77
CA THR A 92 27.67 15.87 4.61
C THR A 92 26.70 16.94 5.13
N GLU A 93 25.42 16.62 5.32
CA GLU A 93 24.40 17.58 5.78
C GLU A 93 24.53 17.92 7.27
N LYS A 94 24.88 16.94 8.12
CA LYS A 94 24.97 17.15 9.57
C LYS A 94 26.03 18.20 9.99
N PRO A 95 27.27 18.18 9.47
CA PRO A 95 28.27 19.19 9.83
C PRO A 95 27.91 20.60 9.33
N LEU A 96 27.35 20.71 8.12
CA LEU A 96 26.93 21.98 7.53
C LEU A 96 25.76 22.60 8.31
N PHE A 97 24.80 21.77 8.73
CA PHE A 97 23.71 22.18 9.61
C PHE A 97 24.24 22.77 10.92
N TRP A 98 25.15 22.08 11.62
CA TRP A 98 25.70 22.57 12.89
C TRP A 98 26.51 23.87 12.73
N ILE A 99 27.22 24.04 11.61
CA ILE A 99 27.91 25.30 11.29
C ILE A 99 26.89 26.42 11.06
N ALA A 100 25.86 26.19 10.23
CA ALA A 100 24.80 27.15 9.95
C ALA A 100 24.01 27.52 11.22
N TYR A 101 23.63 26.54 12.01
CA TYR A 101 22.92 26.72 13.27
C TYR A 101 23.76 27.46 14.33
N SER A 102 25.06 27.17 14.42
CA SER A 102 25.99 27.93 15.26
C SER A 102 26.13 29.38 14.79
N LEU A 103 26.24 29.61 13.47
CA LEU A 103 26.26 30.95 12.90
C LEU A 103 24.98 31.72 13.19
N TYR A 104 23.82 31.08 13.08
CA TYR A 104 22.52 31.66 13.42
C TYR A 104 22.45 32.06 14.90
N THR A 105 22.72 31.12 15.81
CA THR A 105 22.48 31.32 17.25
C THR A 105 23.55 32.15 17.96
N ARG A 106 24.82 32.10 17.51
CA ARG A 106 25.95 32.67 18.28
C ARG A 106 26.57 33.93 17.70
N THR A 107 26.23 34.33 16.48
CA THR A 107 26.93 35.44 15.80
C THR A 107 26.03 36.62 15.47
N LYS A 108 26.66 37.78 15.23
CA LYS A 108 25.97 38.97 14.70
C LYS A 108 25.37 38.73 13.31
N LEU A 109 25.89 37.77 12.55
CA LEU A 109 25.36 37.42 11.24
C LEU A 109 23.95 36.83 11.35
N GLY A 110 23.74 35.91 12.29
CA GLY A 110 22.40 35.37 12.59
C GLY A 110 21.40 36.46 12.99
N TYR A 111 21.84 37.43 13.80
CA TYR A 111 21.01 38.58 14.14
C TYR A 111 20.67 39.48 12.94
N LEU A 112 21.59 39.66 12.00
CA LEU A 112 21.33 40.40 10.74
C LEU A 112 20.36 39.65 9.84
N PHE A 113 20.52 38.32 9.74
CA PHE A 113 19.60 37.45 9.02
C PHE A 113 18.18 37.53 9.58
N TYR A 114 18.02 37.41 10.89
CA TYR A 114 16.73 37.60 11.58
C TYR A 114 16.13 39.00 11.29
N LYS A 115 16.93 40.08 11.36
CA LYS A 115 16.45 41.44 11.03
C LYS A 115 15.95 41.54 9.58
N ARG A 116 16.61 40.86 8.65
CA ARG A 116 16.21 40.81 7.25
C ARG A 116 14.90 40.04 7.09
N GLN A 117 14.74 38.91 7.79
CA GLN A 117 13.47 38.17 7.81
C GLN A 117 12.35 39.04 8.35
N MET A 118 12.57 39.77 9.45
CA MET A 118 11.59 40.70 10.01
C MET A 118 11.16 41.77 9.00
N ARG A 119 12.12 42.35 8.26
CA ARG A 119 11.81 43.34 7.22
C ARG A 119 10.95 42.72 6.11
N LYS A 120 11.34 41.56 5.59
CA LYS A 120 10.58 40.84 4.54
C LYS A 120 9.18 40.46 5.03
N ALA A 121 9.06 39.99 6.26
CA ALA A 121 7.79 39.61 6.86
C ALA A 121 6.84 40.80 6.96
N ARG A 122 7.31 41.97 7.41
CA ARG A 122 6.50 43.19 7.45
C ARG A 122 6.08 43.69 6.07
N GLU A 123 6.94 43.55 5.06
CA GLU A 123 6.60 43.87 3.66
C GLU A 123 5.50 42.93 3.14
N LYS A 124 5.57 41.63 3.48
CA LYS A 124 4.62 40.61 3.04
C LYS A 124 3.30 40.62 3.84
N TYR A 125 3.38 40.89 5.13
CA TYR A 125 2.29 40.83 6.10
C TYR A 125 2.29 42.10 6.99
N PRO A 126 1.80 43.25 6.48
CA PRO A 126 1.85 44.52 7.22
C PRO A 126 1.10 44.52 8.54
N THR A 127 0.04 43.70 8.65
CA THR A 127 -0.80 43.54 9.85
C THR A 127 -0.52 42.23 10.60
N GLY A 128 0.63 41.59 10.33
CA GLY A 128 0.95 40.24 10.82
C GLY A 128 0.35 39.12 9.95
N HIS A 129 0.86 37.90 10.14
CA HIS A 129 0.47 36.71 9.36
C HIS A 129 -0.91 36.16 9.75
N SER A 130 -1.38 36.49 10.95
CA SER A 130 -2.69 36.14 11.48
C SER A 130 -3.43 37.38 11.99
N ARG A 131 -4.75 37.28 12.09
CA ARG A 131 -5.63 38.17 12.84
C ARG A 131 -5.83 37.54 14.22
N THR A 132 -5.61 38.34 15.25
CA THR A 132 -5.66 37.90 16.64
C THR A 132 -6.69 38.74 17.40
N GLU A 133 -7.35 38.12 18.37
CA GLU A 133 -8.25 38.82 19.30
C GLU A 133 -7.68 38.73 20.72
N PRO A 134 -7.67 39.85 21.46
CA PRO A 134 -7.29 39.84 22.87
C PRO A 134 -8.22 38.95 23.70
N THR A 135 -7.65 38.13 24.58
CA THR A 135 -8.41 37.33 25.54
C THR A 135 -8.34 38.00 26.91
N THR A 136 -9.50 38.37 27.48
CA THR A 136 -9.58 39.02 28.79
C THR A 136 -10.25 38.09 29.80
N ILE A 137 -9.55 37.77 30.88
CA ILE A 137 -10.02 36.89 31.95
C ILE A 137 -9.89 37.64 33.27
N ASN A 138 -11.03 38.05 33.85
CA ASN A 138 -11.09 38.75 35.13
C ASN A 138 -10.10 39.93 35.27
N GLY A 139 -9.88 40.70 34.21
CA GLY A 139 -8.94 41.84 34.22
C GLY A 139 -7.48 41.47 33.97
N ILE A 140 -7.18 40.23 33.55
CA ILE A 140 -5.93 39.88 32.89
C ILE A 140 -6.21 39.79 31.39
N LYS A 141 -5.53 40.61 30.59
CA LYS A 141 -5.66 40.67 29.13
C LYS A 141 -4.43 40.07 28.46
N ILE A 142 -4.61 39.05 27.64
CA ILE A 142 -3.55 38.37 26.89
C ILE A 142 -3.74 38.69 25.40
N ILE A 143 -2.73 39.29 24.78
CA ILE A 143 -2.75 39.78 23.40
C ILE A 143 -1.69 39.03 22.59
N PRO A 144 -2.10 38.13 21.68
CA PRO A 144 -1.19 37.51 20.72
C PRO A 144 -0.79 38.52 19.64
N LEU A 145 0.51 38.70 19.43
CA LEU A 145 1.10 39.54 18.40
C LEU A 145 1.69 38.65 17.30
N PRO A 146 1.05 38.57 16.12
CA PRO A 146 1.59 37.84 14.98
C PRO A 146 2.78 38.60 14.41
N ILE A 147 3.95 37.97 14.47
CA ILE A 147 5.23 38.53 14.06
C ILE A 147 5.94 37.55 13.11
N LEU A 148 6.92 38.02 12.34
CA LEU A 148 7.61 37.19 11.34
C LEU A 148 6.62 36.55 10.35
N SER A 149 6.94 35.37 9.82
CA SER A 149 6.08 34.62 8.89
C SER A 149 4.97 33.83 9.59
N ASP A 150 5.23 33.37 10.81
CA ASP A 150 4.39 32.41 11.54
C ASP A 150 4.54 32.46 13.08
N ASN A 151 5.45 33.27 13.63
CA ASN A 151 5.70 33.36 15.08
C ASN A 151 4.63 34.18 15.82
N TYR A 152 4.48 33.93 17.12
CA TYR A 152 3.70 34.74 18.05
C TYR A 152 4.56 35.26 19.21
N SER A 153 4.41 36.55 19.52
CA SER A 153 4.76 37.11 20.83
C SER A 153 3.49 37.31 21.64
N TYR A 154 3.56 37.25 22.97
CA TYR A 154 2.38 37.43 23.83
C TYR A 154 2.57 38.58 24.79
N VAL A 155 1.66 39.56 24.77
CA VAL A 155 1.60 40.64 25.77
C VAL A 155 0.51 40.31 26.79
N ILE A 156 0.90 40.15 28.05
CA ILE A 156 -0.01 39.91 29.18
C ILE A 156 -0.09 41.17 30.02
N ILE A 157 -1.29 41.71 30.22
CA ILE A 157 -1.54 42.97 30.91
C ILE A 157 -2.49 42.70 32.08
N ASP A 158 -2.12 43.12 33.28
CA ASP A 158 -3.06 43.26 34.38
C ASP A 158 -3.73 44.63 34.28
N THR A 159 -4.98 44.66 33.83
CA THR A 159 -5.73 45.91 33.55
C THR A 159 -6.08 46.70 34.81
N VAL A 160 -5.75 46.18 36.00
CA VAL A 160 -5.94 46.88 37.28
C VAL A 160 -4.70 47.67 37.67
N SER A 161 -3.51 47.14 37.37
CA SER A 161 -2.22 47.76 37.72
C SER A 161 -1.49 48.38 36.53
N ASP A 162 -2.01 48.19 35.32
CA ASP A 162 -1.42 48.56 34.03
C ASP A 162 -0.02 47.98 33.82
N LEU A 163 0.34 46.93 34.57
CA LEU A 163 1.61 46.22 34.42
C LEU A 163 1.52 45.18 33.30
N ALA A 164 2.54 45.15 32.46
CA ALA A 164 2.66 44.22 31.35
C ALA A 164 3.87 43.30 31.47
N VAL A 165 3.67 42.05 31.06
CA VAL A 165 4.70 41.04 30.84
C VAL A 165 4.64 40.61 29.39
N VAL A 166 5.79 40.44 28.75
CA VAL A 166 5.85 40.00 27.35
C VAL A 166 6.63 38.70 27.23
N VAL A 167 6.05 37.72 26.55
CA VAL A 167 6.70 36.43 26.24
C VAL A 167 7.23 36.46 24.81
N ASP A 168 8.49 36.04 24.66
CA ASP A 168 9.21 35.93 23.38
C ASP A 168 9.05 37.13 22.43
N PRO A 169 9.46 38.35 22.85
CA PRO A 169 9.30 39.55 22.03
C PRO A 169 10.35 39.58 20.92
N ALA A 170 10.09 38.90 19.82
CA ALA A 170 10.97 38.99 18.66
C ALA A 170 10.85 40.35 17.99
N ASP A 171 9.65 40.91 17.78
CA ASP A 171 9.50 42.24 17.18
C ASP A 171 9.30 43.34 18.24
N PRO A 172 10.34 44.11 18.60
CA PRO A 172 10.23 45.15 19.62
C PRO A 172 9.33 46.31 19.20
N ARG A 173 9.08 46.53 17.89
CA ARG A 173 8.20 47.63 17.46
C ARG A 173 6.74 47.27 17.68
N SER A 174 6.33 46.07 17.28
CA SER A 174 4.95 45.60 17.45
C SER A 174 4.58 45.56 18.93
N VAL A 175 5.51 45.10 19.79
CA VAL A 175 5.32 45.10 21.24
C VAL A 175 5.19 46.53 21.78
N GLN A 176 6.07 47.45 21.36
CA GLN A 176 6.00 48.84 21.80
C GLN A 176 4.69 49.53 21.41
N SER A 177 4.22 49.34 20.17
CA SER A 177 2.95 49.90 19.72
C SER A 177 1.77 49.34 20.51
N CYS A 178 1.75 48.03 20.77
CA CYS A 178 0.71 47.39 21.60
C CYS A 178 0.69 47.97 23.03
N LEU A 179 1.85 48.14 23.67
CA LEU A 179 1.93 48.73 25.01
C LEU A 179 1.44 50.19 25.04
N GLU A 180 1.75 50.98 24.01
CA GLU A 180 1.29 52.36 23.88
C GLU A 180 -0.23 52.45 23.65
N GLU A 181 -0.78 51.59 22.81
CA GLU A 181 -2.23 51.51 22.53
C GLU A 181 -3.02 51.10 23.78
N GLU A 182 -2.48 50.18 24.57
CA GLU A 182 -3.10 49.68 25.81
C GLU A 182 -2.79 50.53 27.04
N GLY A 183 -1.87 51.50 26.93
CA GLY A 183 -1.44 52.34 28.06
C GLY A 183 -0.67 51.59 29.16
N ALA A 184 -0.06 50.44 28.84
CA ALA A 184 0.54 49.54 29.82
C ALA A 184 2.07 49.73 29.95
N THR A 185 2.60 49.49 31.16
CA THR A 185 4.02 49.59 31.48
C THR A 185 4.70 48.21 31.47
N LEU A 186 5.73 48.05 30.63
CA LEU A 186 6.48 46.80 30.53
C LEU A 186 7.40 46.58 31.74
N GLU A 187 7.09 45.56 32.54
CA GLU A 187 7.83 45.24 33.77
C GLU A 187 8.75 44.02 33.58
N ALA A 188 8.33 43.02 32.80
CA ALA A 188 9.11 41.81 32.57
C ALA A 188 9.02 41.28 31.13
N ILE A 189 10.11 40.65 30.69
CA ILE A 189 10.20 39.83 29.48
C ILE A 189 10.50 38.40 29.91
N LEU A 190 9.70 37.44 29.46
CA LEU A 190 9.93 36.02 29.64
C LEU A 190 10.39 35.43 28.30
N CYS A 191 11.58 34.83 28.27
CA CYS A 191 12.17 34.28 27.06
C CYS A 191 12.26 32.76 27.17
N THR A 192 11.54 32.04 26.31
CA THR A 192 11.49 30.57 26.33
C THR A 192 12.84 29.97 25.95
N HIS A 193 13.49 30.51 24.90
CA HIS A 193 14.80 30.05 24.44
C HIS A 193 15.54 31.12 23.61
N LYS A 194 16.75 30.80 23.16
CA LYS A 194 17.72 31.76 22.59
C LYS A 194 17.56 32.14 21.12
N HIS A 195 16.70 31.49 20.36
CA HIS A 195 16.63 31.78 18.92
C HIS A 195 16.14 33.22 18.70
N TRP A 196 16.57 33.83 17.59
CA TRP A 196 16.38 35.28 17.38
C TRP A 196 14.94 35.66 17.09
N ASP A 197 14.18 34.72 16.54
CA ASP A 197 12.74 34.75 16.30
C ASP A 197 11.89 34.65 17.57
N HIS A 198 12.52 34.47 18.74
CA HIS A 198 11.89 34.59 20.06
C HIS A 198 12.53 35.70 20.90
N SER A 199 13.86 35.78 20.90
CA SER A 199 14.64 36.64 21.80
C SER A 199 15.16 37.94 21.16
N GLY A 200 14.90 38.15 19.87
CA GLY A 200 15.53 39.20 19.06
C GLY A 200 15.23 40.64 19.48
N GLY A 201 14.07 40.88 20.12
CA GLY A 201 13.65 42.19 20.59
C GLY A 201 14.05 42.50 22.03
N ASN A 202 14.50 41.52 22.82
CA ASN A 202 14.79 41.68 24.26
C ASN A 202 15.66 42.90 24.57
N ARG A 203 16.81 43.01 23.88
CA ARG A 203 17.76 44.13 24.08
C ARG A 203 17.19 45.48 23.64
N ALA A 204 16.32 45.49 22.63
CA ALA A 204 15.72 46.73 22.15
C ALA A 204 14.65 47.23 23.13
N LEU A 205 13.75 46.35 23.57
CA LEU A 205 12.72 46.70 24.56
C LEU A 205 13.32 47.14 25.88
N LYS A 206 14.32 46.41 26.40
CA LYS A 206 15.03 46.79 27.63
C LYS A 206 15.73 48.16 27.56
N ARG A 207 16.14 48.62 26.37
CA ARG A 207 16.68 49.98 26.21
C ARG A 207 15.60 51.05 26.31
N HIS A 208 14.37 50.76 25.86
CA HIS A 208 13.23 51.67 25.95
C HIS A 208 12.60 51.63 27.36
N HIS A 209 12.64 50.45 28.00
CA HIS A 209 12.11 50.18 29.34
C HIS A 209 13.24 49.71 30.25
N SER A 210 14.03 50.65 30.78
CA SER A 210 15.26 50.33 31.51
C SER A 210 15.06 49.52 32.80
N SER A 211 13.88 49.60 33.42
CA SER A 211 13.48 48.82 34.59
C SER A 211 13.06 47.39 34.27
N CYS A 212 12.85 47.07 32.99
CA CYS A 212 12.34 45.78 32.56
C CYS A 212 13.31 44.63 32.88
N ARG A 213 12.80 43.61 33.56
CA ARG A 213 13.53 42.37 33.90
C ARG A 213 13.40 41.36 32.76
N VAL A 214 14.52 40.79 32.32
CA VAL A 214 14.53 39.74 31.29
C VAL A 214 14.84 38.41 31.98
N TYR A 215 13.88 37.50 31.92
CA TYR A 215 13.94 36.16 32.48
C TYR A 215 14.17 35.12 31.37
N GLY A 216 14.85 34.03 31.72
CA GLY A 216 15.23 32.96 30.80
C GLY A 216 16.28 32.06 31.43
N ASN A 217 16.64 30.96 30.77
CA ASN A 217 17.67 30.07 31.26
C ASN A 217 19.08 30.60 30.96
N ALA A 218 19.99 30.48 31.92
CA ALA A 218 21.39 30.88 31.75
C ALA A 218 22.14 30.02 30.70
N LEU A 219 21.72 28.77 30.48
CA LEU A 219 22.32 27.84 29.52
C LEU A 219 22.18 28.31 28.06
N ASP A 220 21.18 29.15 27.79
CA ASP A 220 20.84 29.55 26.43
C ASP A 220 21.43 30.92 26.02
N ASN A 221 22.21 31.58 26.89
CA ASN A 221 22.81 32.89 26.60
C ASN A 221 21.80 33.91 26.03
N ILE A 222 20.62 33.96 26.64
CA ILE A 222 19.49 34.80 26.21
C ILE A 222 19.94 36.28 26.07
N PRO A 223 19.70 36.91 24.91
CA PRO A 223 20.02 38.32 24.71
C PRO A 223 19.36 39.24 25.74
N GLY A 224 20.18 39.94 26.53
CA GLY A 224 19.69 40.94 27.47
C GLY A 224 19.21 40.40 28.82
N LEU A 225 19.38 39.09 29.06
CA LEU A 225 19.07 38.40 30.31
C LEU A 225 19.57 39.18 31.53
N THR A 226 18.70 39.35 32.54
CA THR A 226 19.07 39.96 33.82
C THR A 226 18.77 39.05 35.00
N HIS A 227 17.75 38.23 34.90
CA HIS A 227 17.28 37.37 35.98
C HIS A 227 17.23 35.93 35.45
N PRO A 228 18.35 35.19 35.50
CA PRO A 228 18.35 33.78 35.12
C PRO A 228 17.41 32.99 36.04
N VAL A 229 16.65 32.06 35.47
CA VAL A 229 15.72 31.20 36.20
C VAL A 229 15.99 29.72 35.93
N THR A 230 15.57 28.88 36.87
CA THR A 230 15.70 27.43 36.88
C THR A 230 14.33 26.75 37.04
N ASP A 231 14.32 25.42 37.01
CA ASP A 231 13.08 24.65 37.12
C ASP A 231 12.32 24.96 38.42
N LYS A 232 11.00 25.15 38.31
CA LYS A 232 10.05 25.43 39.41
C LYS A 232 10.19 26.78 40.10
N ASP A 233 11.05 27.67 39.59
CA ASP A 233 11.08 29.06 40.04
C ASP A 233 9.73 29.74 39.81
N VAL A 234 9.45 30.77 40.60
CA VAL A 234 8.24 31.58 40.52
C VAL A 234 8.63 33.03 40.25
N ILE A 235 7.99 33.63 39.26
CA ILE A 235 8.19 35.02 38.86
C ILE A 235 6.91 35.77 39.16
N ASP A 236 6.98 36.69 40.12
CA ASP A 236 5.87 37.57 40.47
C ASP A 236 6.03 38.95 39.83
N VAL A 237 4.98 39.40 39.15
CA VAL A 237 4.86 40.74 38.58
C VAL A 237 3.57 41.37 39.10
N GLY A 238 3.70 42.40 39.94
CA GLY A 238 2.57 42.93 40.69
C GLY A 238 2.00 41.90 41.67
N THR A 239 0.70 41.97 41.96
CA THR A 239 0.03 41.07 42.92
C THR A 239 -0.73 39.92 42.26
N ARG A 240 -0.92 39.95 40.93
CA ARG A 240 -1.83 39.05 40.21
C ARG A 240 -1.14 38.22 39.12
N LEU A 241 -0.03 38.69 38.54
CA LEU A 241 0.70 37.96 37.50
C LEU A 241 1.79 37.11 38.14
N GLN A 242 1.47 35.85 38.40
CA GLN A 242 2.41 34.87 38.95
C GLN A 242 2.71 33.79 37.92
N PHE A 243 3.97 33.68 37.49
CA PHE A 243 4.42 32.69 36.53
C PHE A 243 5.25 31.61 37.22
N ARG A 244 4.84 30.35 37.09
CA ARG A 244 5.69 29.21 37.41
C ARG A 244 6.52 28.81 36.20
N VAL A 245 7.80 28.59 36.43
CA VAL A 245 8.80 28.27 35.41
C VAL A 245 9.01 26.76 35.37
N PHE A 246 9.07 26.16 34.18
CA PHE A 246 9.46 24.75 34.01
C PHE A 246 10.62 24.62 33.02
N TYR A 247 11.63 23.85 33.41
CA TYR A 247 12.76 23.53 32.55
C TYR A 247 12.41 22.38 31.61
N THR A 248 12.48 22.64 30.30
CA THR A 248 11.96 21.72 29.28
C THR A 248 12.97 21.56 28.13
N PRO A 249 14.15 20.99 28.39
CA PRO A 249 15.19 20.82 27.37
C PRO A 249 14.71 19.93 26.22
N GLY A 250 15.28 20.11 25.03
CA GLY A 250 14.94 19.32 23.85
C GLY A 250 15.12 20.11 22.57
N HIS A 251 14.37 21.20 22.46
CA HIS A 251 14.48 22.14 21.35
C HIS A 251 15.83 22.88 21.40
N THR A 252 16.10 23.56 22.52
CA THR A 252 17.45 24.02 22.91
C THR A 252 17.85 23.38 24.24
N VAL A 253 19.13 23.49 24.61
CA VAL A 253 19.61 23.03 25.93
C VAL A 253 19.02 23.83 27.09
N GLY A 254 18.63 25.09 26.86
CA GLY A 254 18.10 25.99 27.89
C GLY A 254 16.61 26.28 27.76
N HIS A 255 15.85 25.50 26.99
CA HIS A 255 14.44 25.79 26.73
C HIS A 255 13.60 25.77 28.03
N MET A 256 12.77 26.79 28.20
CA MET A 256 11.86 27.00 29.34
C MET A 256 10.43 27.24 28.85
N ILE A 257 9.47 26.83 29.66
CA ILE A 257 8.06 27.21 29.50
C ILE A 257 7.56 27.96 30.74
N TYR A 258 6.57 28.82 30.54
CA TYR A 258 6.03 29.68 31.59
C TYR A 258 4.54 29.44 31.76
N LEU A 259 4.11 29.09 32.98
CA LEU A 259 2.71 28.89 33.33
C LEU A 259 2.23 30.04 34.20
N LEU A 260 1.34 30.88 33.67
CA LEU A 260 0.62 31.89 34.44
C LEU A 260 -0.44 31.19 35.30
N ASP A 261 -0.34 31.32 36.63
CA ASP A 261 -1.30 30.75 37.57
C ASP A 261 -2.61 31.53 37.53
N GLY A 262 -3.72 30.83 37.25
CA GLY A 262 -5.06 31.43 37.19
C GLY A 262 -5.68 31.74 38.56
N ARG A 263 -5.17 31.15 39.65
CA ARG A 263 -5.75 31.30 41.00
C ARG A 263 -5.81 32.73 41.52
N PRO A 264 -4.76 33.58 41.38
CA PRO A 264 -4.77 34.96 41.88
C PRO A 264 -5.82 35.87 41.23
N PHE A 265 -6.28 35.53 40.02
CA PHE A 265 -7.31 36.29 39.31
C PHE A 265 -8.60 35.49 39.07
N GLY A 266 -8.73 34.29 39.60
CA GLY A 266 -9.94 33.46 39.53
C GLY A 266 -10.29 32.97 38.12
N GLY A 267 -9.29 32.62 37.30
CA GLY A 267 -9.48 32.09 35.94
C GLY A 267 -8.68 30.81 35.67
N PRO A 268 -8.73 30.26 34.45
CA PRO A 268 -7.85 29.15 34.06
C PRO A 268 -6.39 29.60 33.96
N SER A 269 -5.47 28.67 34.24
CA SER A 269 -4.04 28.91 34.03
C SER A 269 -3.71 29.01 32.53
N SER A 270 -2.63 29.71 32.19
CA SER A 270 -2.19 29.90 30.80
C SER A 270 -0.74 29.48 30.62
N LEU A 271 -0.50 28.50 29.75
CA LEU A 271 0.82 27.98 29.43
C LEU A 271 1.38 28.62 28.17
N PHE A 272 2.51 29.32 28.30
CA PHE A 272 3.32 29.79 27.20
C PHE A 272 4.41 28.76 26.90
N SER A 273 4.22 27.99 25.84
CA SER A 273 5.02 26.79 25.57
C SER A 273 6.25 27.01 24.70
N GLY A 274 6.36 28.18 24.05
CA GLY A 274 7.41 28.43 23.07
C GLY A 274 7.43 27.33 22.02
N ASP A 275 8.59 26.70 21.85
CA ASP A 275 8.82 25.67 20.84
C ASP A 275 8.74 24.25 21.42
N LEU A 276 8.24 24.08 22.64
CA LEU A 276 8.04 22.75 23.19
C LEU A 276 6.80 22.07 22.59
N LEU A 277 5.65 22.74 22.65
CA LEU A 277 4.34 22.17 22.34
C LEU A 277 3.55 23.14 21.44
N PHE A 278 3.03 22.60 20.33
CA PHE A 278 2.16 23.28 19.37
C PHE A 278 0.83 22.55 19.24
N LEU A 279 -0.12 23.12 18.49
CA LEU A 279 -1.31 22.40 18.07
C LEU A 279 -0.93 21.15 17.26
N SER A 280 -1.27 19.99 17.81
CA SER A 280 -1.02 18.66 17.25
C SER A 280 0.44 18.33 16.96
N GLY A 281 1.40 18.99 17.64
CA GLY A 281 2.82 18.76 17.38
C GLY A 281 3.75 19.30 18.47
N CYS A 282 5.06 19.14 18.27
CA CYS A 282 6.10 19.62 19.18
C CYS A 282 7.30 20.16 18.39
N GLY A 283 8.18 20.90 19.08
CA GLY A 283 9.42 21.45 18.53
C GLY A 283 10.31 20.44 17.84
N ARG A 284 11.03 20.93 16.83
CA ARG A 284 12.21 20.22 16.31
C ARG A 284 13.29 20.14 17.39
N MET A 285 13.99 19.01 17.44
CA MET A 285 15.05 18.73 18.43
C MET A 285 16.40 19.15 17.86
N PHE A 286 16.82 20.39 18.12
CA PHE A 286 18.12 20.88 17.63
C PHE A 286 19.28 20.52 18.57
N GLU A 287 19.06 20.60 19.89
CA GLU A 287 20.12 20.41 20.88
C GLU A 287 19.84 19.30 21.92
N GLY A 288 18.69 18.63 21.84
CA GLY A 288 18.31 17.50 22.70
C GLY A 288 17.97 16.22 21.93
N THR A 289 17.72 15.13 22.66
CA THR A 289 17.30 13.84 22.09
C THR A 289 15.78 13.67 22.14
N ALA A 290 15.26 12.69 21.40
CA ALA A 290 13.85 12.29 21.49
C ALA A 290 13.41 11.93 22.92
N SER A 291 14.30 11.29 23.70
CA SER A 291 14.02 10.98 25.11
C SER A 291 13.95 12.24 25.97
N THR A 292 14.82 13.22 25.74
CA THR A 292 14.79 14.51 26.44
C THR A 292 13.52 15.28 26.11
N MET A 293 13.16 15.37 24.82
CA MET A 293 11.94 16.05 24.38
C MET A 293 10.69 15.38 24.96
N LEU A 294 10.63 14.05 24.98
CA LEU A 294 9.51 13.31 25.56
C LEU A 294 9.36 13.60 27.05
N SER A 295 10.46 13.56 27.82
CA SER A 295 10.42 13.90 29.26
C SER A 295 9.96 15.33 29.52
N SER A 296 10.30 16.28 28.64
CA SER A 296 9.83 17.66 28.71
C SER A 296 8.34 17.78 28.42
N LEU A 297 7.82 16.99 27.48
CA LEU A 297 6.38 16.93 27.20
C LEU A 297 5.58 16.26 28.33
N ASP A 298 6.14 15.26 29.00
CA ASP A 298 5.52 14.63 30.18
C ASP A 298 5.30 15.64 31.31
N THR A 299 6.18 16.65 31.43
CA THR A 299 6.01 17.75 32.39
C THR A 299 4.73 18.54 32.11
N VAL A 300 4.43 18.80 30.83
CA VAL A 300 3.21 19.51 30.41
C VAL A 300 1.97 18.62 30.56
N ASN A 301 2.10 17.31 30.38
CA ASN A 301 1.01 16.35 30.59
C ASN A 301 0.52 16.29 32.04
N SER A 302 1.33 16.76 33.00
CA SER A 302 0.95 16.84 34.42
C SER A 302 0.10 18.06 34.80
N LEU A 303 -0.11 19.00 33.87
CA LEU A 303 -0.86 20.23 34.10
C LEU A 303 -2.37 20.01 34.01
N ASN A 304 -3.16 20.92 34.59
CA ASN A 304 -4.62 20.84 34.57
C ASN A 304 -5.13 20.92 33.11
N ASP A 305 -6.06 20.03 32.77
CA ASP A 305 -6.80 19.97 31.52
C ASP A 305 -7.35 21.31 31.04
N GLU A 306 -7.78 22.19 31.95
CA GLU A 306 -8.35 23.52 31.65
C GLU A 306 -7.31 24.59 31.32
N THR A 307 -6.03 24.25 31.34
CA THR A 307 -4.94 25.19 31.04
C THR A 307 -4.99 25.59 29.57
N LEU A 308 -4.99 26.90 29.30
CA LEU A 308 -4.94 27.48 27.95
C LEU A 308 -3.52 27.39 27.40
N LEU A 309 -3.35 27.01 26.12
CA LEU A 309 -2.04 26.94 25.48
C LEU A 309 -1.76 28.17 24.59
N TRP A 310 -0.54 28.70 24.68
CA TRP A 310 -0.01 29.80 23.89
C TRP A 310 1.36 29.41 23.27
N PRO A 311 1.38 28.87 22.04
CA PRO A 311 2.58 28.34 21.37
C PRO A 311 3.43 29.38 20.62
N GLY A 312 4.69 29.07 20.37
CA GLY A 312 5.63 29.98 19.69
C GLY A 312 5.33 30.24 18.20
N HIS A 313 4.75 29.25 17.51
CA HIS A 313 4.51 29.27 16.06
C HIS A 313 3.11 28.78 15.67
N GLU A 314 2.66 29.25 14.51
CA GLU A 314 1.44 28.84 13.83
C GLU A 314 1.64 27.56 12.98
N TYR A 315 2.00 26.45 13.64
CA TYR A 315 2.24 25.15 12.99
C TYR A 315 1.04 24.20 12.97
N ALA A 316 -0.13 24.67 13.35
CA ALA A 316 -1.31 23.82 13.46
C ALA A 316 -1.64 23.08 12.16
N GLU A 317 -1.56 23.78 11.02
CA GLU A 317 -1.85 23.23 9.69
C GLU A 317 -0.82 22.16 9.31
N ASP A 318 0.47 22.51 9.33
CA ASP A 318 1.56 21.59 8.98
C ASP A 318 1.60 20.35 9.89
N ASN A 319 1.39 20.53 11.19
CA ASN A 319 1.35 19.42 12.15
C ASN A 319 0.16 18.49 11.88
N LEU A 320 -1.02 19.04 11.57
CA LEU A 320 -2.20 18.24 11.27
C LEU A 320 -2.12 17.58 9.88
N LEU A 321 -1.45 18.20 8.90
CA LEU A 321 -1.15 17.57 7.61
C LEU A 321 -0.15 16.42 7.76
N PHE A 322 0.90 16.62 8.55
CA PHE A 322 1.83 15.54 8.89
C PHE A 322 1.12 14.42 9.67
N ALA A 323 0.29 14.76 10.65
CA ALA A 323 -0.55 13.79 11.35
C ALA A 323 -1.58 13.12 10.42
N ALA A 324 -1.90 13.70 9.26
CA ALA A 324 -2.72 13.06 8.24
C ALA A 324 -2.01 11.94 7.51
N GLU A 325 -0.70 12.11 7.28
CA GLU A 325 0.15 11.08 6.71
C GLU A 325 0.39 9.93 7.70
N VAL A 326 0.60 10.27 8.99
CA VAL A 326 0.89 9.29 10.05
C VAL A 326 -0.38 8.58 10.55
N GLU A 327 -1.49 9.31 10.72
CA GLU A 327 -2.75 8.81 11.27
C GLU A 327 -3.95 9.09 10.33
N PRO A 328 -3.98 8.49 9.12
CA PRO A 328 -4.98 8.80 8.09
C PRO A 328 -6.44 8.49 8.48
N GLY A 329 -6.68 7.72 9.55
CA GLY A 329 -8.01 7.36 10.06
C GLY A 329 -8.46 8.13 11.31
N ASN A 330 -7.70 9.11 11.78
CA ASN A 330 -8.02 9.88 12.98
C ASN A 330 -9.07 10.97 12.66
N VAL A 331 -10.36 10.68 12.92
CA VAL A 331 -11.48 11.60 12.65
C VAL A 331 -11.39 12.90 13.46
N ALA A 332 -10.88 12.84 14.70
CA ALA A 332 -10.68 14.04 15.52
C ALA A 332 -9.61 14.95 14.91
N ARG A 333 -8.54 14.35 14.38
CA ARG A 333 -7.49 15.04 13.62
C ARG A 333 -8.06 15.66 12.34
N GLU A 334 -8.88 14.95 11.58
CA GLU A 334 -9.50 15.46 10.35
C GLU A 334 -10.45 16.63 10.64
N GLN A 335 -11.34 16.50 11.63
CA GLN A 335 -12.21 17.60 12.07
C GLN A 335 -11.39 18.81 12.53
N LYS A 336 -10.30 18.58 13.27
CA LYS A 336 -9.42 19.64 13.71
C LYS A 336 -8.66 20.28 12.55
N LEU A 337 -8.24 19.49 11.54
CA LEU A 337 -7.61 19.98 10.32
C LEU A 337 -8.58 20.86 9.52
N GLN A 338 -9.83 20.43 9.32
CA GLN A 338 -10.85 21.25 8.66
C GLN A 338 -11.12 22.55 9.41
N TRP A 339 -11.20 22.50 10.74
CA TRP A 339 -11.32 23.72 11.55
C TRP A 339 -10.09 24.64 11.36
N VAL A 340 -8.87 24.09 11.41
CA VAL A 340 -7.64 24.85 11.19
C VAL A 340 -7.62 25.47 9.79
N LEU A 341 -7.91 24.70 8.73
CA LEU A 341 -7.95 25.19 7.35
C LEU A 341 -8.98 26.32 7.19
N GLN A 342 -10.15 26.22 7.84
CA GLN A 342 -11.14 27.28 7.86
C GLN A 342 -10.63 28.55 8.56
N GLN A 343 -9.99 28.42 9.73
CA GLN A 343 -9.40 29.55 10.44
C GLN A 343 -8.29 30.20 9.59
N ARG A 344 -7.36 29.40 9.06
CA ARG A 344 -6.23 29.86 8.25
C ARG A 344 -6.68 30.52 6.95
N GLY A 345 -7.74 30.01 6.31
CA GLY A 345 -8.38 30.62 5.14
C GLY A 345 -8.89 32.04 5.41
N GLN A 346 -9.31 32.32 6.65
CA GLN A 346 -9.71 33.66 7.11
C GLN A 346 -8.56 34.46 7.75
N ARG A 347 -7.34 33.89 7.74
CA ARG A 347 -6.15 34.36 8.47
C ARG A 347 -6.38 34.50 9.97
N LEU A 348 -7.25 33.70 10.58
CA LEU A 348 -7.45 33.69 12.03
C LEU A 348 -6.35 32.88 12.72
N CYS A 349 -6.02 33.29 13.94
CA CYS A 349 -5.08 32.60 14.81
C CYS A 349 -5.67 31.28 15.31
N THR A 350 -4.91 30.17 15.24
CA THR A 350 -5.42 28.86 15.69
C THR A 350 -5.05 28.53 17.13
N SER A 351 -4.18 29.34 17.75
CA SER A 351 -3.63 29.06 19.08
C SER A 351 -4.59 29.31 20.25
N VAL A 352 -5.64 30.10 20.07
CA VAL A 352 -6.46 30.65 21.19
C VAL A 352 -7.62 29.75 21.62
N VAL A 353 -7.75 28.53 21.08
CA VAL A 353 -9.01 27.73 21.20
C VAL A 353 -8.81 26.33 21.81
N SER A 354 -7.63 26.00 22.35
CA SER A 354 -7.39 24.64 22.89
C SER A 354 -6.93 24.64 24.35
N CYS A 355 -7.78 24.08 25.21
CA CYS A 355 -7.39 23.52 26.50
C CYS A 355 -6.41 22.34 26.26
N LEU A 356 -5.40 22.15 27.14
CA LEU A 356 -4.41 21.06 27.05
C LEU A 356 -5.04 19.67 26.78
N LYS A 357 -6.26 19.45 27.29
CA LYS A 357 -7.08 18.24 27.08
C LYS A 357 -7.31 17.86 25.60
N ALA A 358 -7.32 18.84 24.69
CA ALA A 358 -7.53 18.61 23.26
C ALA A 358 -6.27 18.15 22.51
N MET A 359 -5.09 18.26 23.14
CA MET A 359 -3.79 18.11 22.45
C MET A 359 -3.07 16.82 22.81
N PHE A 360 -3.22 16.32 24.04
CA PHE A 360 -2.67 15.03 24.47
C PHE A 360 -3.51 13.82 24.04
N LYS A 361 -4.79 14.03 23.68
CA LYS A 361 -5.62 13.01 23.00
C LYS A 361 -5.07 12.56 21.63
N LEU A 362 -4.06 13.25 21.09
CA LEU A 362 -3.35 12.90 19.85
C LEU A 362 -2.01 12.18 20.10
N LYS A 363 -1.61 11.92 21.35
CA LYS A 363 -0.30 11.29 21.65
C LYS A 363 -0.36 10.02 22.52
N ASP A 364 -1.53 9.64 23.03
CA ASP A 364 -1.65 8.45 23.87
C ASP A 364 -1.85 7.15 23.06
N MET A 365 -0.81 6.79 22.30
CA MET A 365 -0.59 5.41 21.82
C MET A 365 0.25 4.57 22.80
N LYS A 366 0.38 4.99 24.06
CA LYS A 366 0.71 4.08 25.18
C LYS A 366 -0.53 3.56 25.91
N GLU A 367 -1.71 4.10 25.60
CA GLU A 367 -2.98 3.50 26.00
C GLU A 367 -3.37 2.27 25.15
N THR A 368 -2.53 1.70 24.28
CA THR A 368 -2.80 0.33 23.79
C THR A 368 -2.51 -0.76 24.83
N ALA A 369 -1.82 -0.42 25.93
CA ALA A 369 -1.68 -1.28 27.10
C ALA A 369 -2.63 -0.90 28.25
N ALA A 370 -3.02 0.38 28.38
CA ALA A 370 -3.92 0.86 29.43
C ALA A 370 -5.39 1.04 29.01
N LEU A 371 -5.73 1.09 27.71
CA LEU A 371 -7.11 0.84 27.25
C LEU A 371 -7.52 -0.60 27.50
N ARG A 372 -6.59 -1.53 27.69
CA ARG A 372 -6.90 -2.86 28.24
C ARG A 372 -7.42 -2.79 29.67
N GLU A 373 -7.13 -1.72 30.42
CA GLU A 373 -7.62 -1.52 31.79
C GLU A 373 -8.87 -0.59 31.87
N LYS A 374 -9.21 0.18 30.82
CA LYS A 374 -10.48 0.94 30.74
C LYS A 374 -11.57 0.30 29.89
N THR A 375 -11.25 -0.65 28.99
CA THR A 375 -12.26 -1.52 28.36
C THR A 375 -12.75 -2.64 29.29
N ASP A 376 -12.17 -2.78 30.48
CA ASP A 376 -12.65 -3.75 31.48
C ASP A 376 -14.02 -3.36 32.12
N ASP A 377 -14.49 -2.13 31.87
CA ASP A 377 -15.79 -1.63 32.36
C ASP A 377 -16.91 -1.58 31.31
N LEU A 378 -16.62 -1.73 30.00
CA LEU A 378 -17.68 -1.83 28.98
C LEU A 378 -18.17 -3.27 28.89
N LYS A 379 -19.31 -3.53 29.53
CA LYS A 379 -19.98 -4.84 29.52
C LYS A 379 -21.41 -4.67 29.02
N ALA A 380 -21.91 -5.68 28.32
CA ALA A 380 -23.34 -5.79 28.07
C ALA A 380 -24.08 -5.83 29.42
N SER A 381 -25.28 -5.24 29.48
CA SER A 381 -26.09 -5.29 30.69
C SER A 381 -26.55 -6.72 30.98
N ASN A 382 -26.83 -7.06 32.24
CA ASN A 382 -27.32 -8.40 32.59
C ASN A 382 -28.65 -8.68 31.89
N GLU A 383 -29.49 -7.66 31.73
CA GLU A 383 -30.75 -7.70 31.01
C GLU A 383 -30.55 -8.03 29.53
N ALA A 384 -29.46 -7.55 28.90
CA ALA A 384 -29.11 -7.90 27.52
C ALA A 384 -28.67 -9.35 27.38
N LEU A 385 -27.89 -9.86 28.35
CA LEU A 385 -27.47 -11.26 28.38
C LEU A 385 -28.65 -12.22 28.63
N GLU A 386 -29.52 -11.86 29.58
CA GLU A 386 -30.76 -12.58 29.84
C GLU A 386 -31.67 -12.56 28.62
N PHE A 387 -31.80 -11.41 27.95
CA PHE A 387 -32.57 -11.29 26.72
C PHE A 387 -32.06 -12.25 25.64
N LEU A 388 -30.76 -12.26 25.31
CA LEU A 388 -30.20 -13.19 24.31
C LEU A 388 -30.42 -14.66 24.69
N SER A 389 -30.29 -14.99 25.97
CA SER A 389 -30.57 -16.35 26.46
C SER A 389 -32.05 -16.74 26.41
N SER A 390 -32.95 -15.75 26.40
CA SER A 390 -34.40 -15.95 26.34
C SER A 390 -34.95 -16.09 24.92
N ILE A 391 -34.13 -15.85 23.89
CA ILE A 391 -34.56 -15.96 22.49
C ILE A 391 -34.70 -17.44 22.14
N ALA A 392 -35.94 -17.87 21.91
CA ALA A 392 -36.22 -19.21 21.42
C ALA A 392 -36.14 -19.23 19.88
N PRO A 393 -35.79 -20.37 19.25
CA PRO A 393 -35.82 -20.49 17.79
C PRO A 393 -37.16 -20.09 17.18
N GLU A 394 -38.28 -20.31 17.89
CA GLU A 394 -39.62 -19.94 17.47
C GLU A 394 -39.84 -18.42 17.39
N ASP A 395 -39.12 -17.63 18.20
CA ASP A 395 -39.16 -16.16 18.12
C ASP A 395 -38.50 -15.67 16.82
N VAL A 396 -37.39 -16.31 16.42
CA VAL A 396 -36.65 -15.97 15.20
C VAL A 396 -37.40 -16.45 13.96
N ASP A 397 -38.02 -17.62 14.03
CA ASP A 397 -38.81 -18.19 12.93
C ASP A 397 -39.98 -17.28 12.52
N GLN A 398 -40.59 -16.58 13.48
CA GLN A 398 -41.63 -15.57 13.24
C GLN A 398 -41.10 -14.27 12.61
N CYS A 399 -39.79 -14.11 12.51
CA CYS A 399 -39.11 -12.96 11.94
C CYS A 399 -38.47 -13.24 10.56
N LEU A 400 -38.67 -14.44 9.99
CA LEU A 400 -38.12 -14.89 8.70
C LEU A 400 -38.94 -14.39 7.50
N PHE A 401 -39.04 -13.08 7.37
CA PHE A 401 -39.73 -12.42 6.26
C PHE A 401 -38.85 -11.32 5.65
N VAL A 402 -39.28 -10.79 4.52
CA VAL A 402 -38.60 -9.71 3.81
C VAL A 402 -39.28 -8.37 4.11
N ASP A 403 -38.50 -7.38 4.51
CA ASP A 403 -38.93 -5.98 4.53
C ASP A 403 -38.43 -5.31 3.25
N SER A 404 -39.29 -4.54 2.58
CA SER A 404 -38.94 -3.68 1.45
C SER A 404 -39.54 -2.30 1.67
N MET A 405 -38.69 -1.28 1.70
CA MET A 405 -39.04 0.10 2.01
C MET A 405 -38.48 1.04 0.96
N VAL A 406 -39.12 2.20 0.83
CA VAL A 406 -38.63 3.30 0.01
C VAL A 406 -38.03 4.36 0.90
N THR A 407 -36.88 4.86 0.48
CA THR A 407 -36.15 5.96 1.11
C THR A 407 -36.68 7.26 0.54
N VAL A 408 -37.22 8.14 1.38
CA VAL A 408 -37.81 9.42 0.99
C VAL A 408 -37.10 10.58 1.67
N SER A 409 -36.93 11.69 0.94
CA SER A 409 -36.50 12.97 1.51
C SER A 409 -37.61 13.62 2.34
N ASP A 410 -37.25 14.61 3.14
CA ASP A 410 -38.17 15.55 3.81
C ASP A 410 -39.15 16.26 2.84
N THR A 411 -38.74 16.45 1.57
CA THR A 411 -39.58 16.98 0.50
C THR A 411 -40.55 15.96 -0.12
N GLY A 412 -40.47 14.68 0.27
CA GLY A 412 -41.29 13.59 -0.26
C GLY A 412 -40.78 12.99 -1.57
N THR A 413 -39.58 13.37 -2.02
CA THR A 413 -38.95 12.77 -3.21
C THR A 413 -38.36 11.41 -2.85
N GLU A 414 -38.65 10.39 -3.66
CA GLU A 414 -38.04 9.05 -3.54
C GLU A 414 -36.55 9.12 -3.91
N LEU A 415 -35.70 8.74 -2.97
CA LEU A 415 -34.24 8.80 -3.08
C LEU A 415 -33.61 7.41 -3.30
N GLY A 416 -34.31 6.32 -2.99
CA GLY A 416 -33.76 4.97 -3.08
C GLY A 416 -34.61 3.88 -2.44
N GLU A 417 -34.09 2.66 -2.38
CA GLU A 417 -34.76 1.49 -1.79
C GLU A 417 -33.92 0.89 -0.64
N PHE A 418 -34.61 0.34 0.36
CA PHE A 418 -34.01 -0.41 1.47
C PHE A 418 -34.73 -1.74 1.65
N CYS A 419 -33.99 -2.84 1.67
CA CYS A 419 -34.53 -4.20 1.77
C CYS A 419 -33.78 -5.01 2.83
N VAL A 420 -34.50 -5.80 3.62
CA VAL A 420 -33.93 -6.73 4.61
C VAL A 420 -34.61 -8.09 4.50
N SER A 421 -33.83 -9.13 4.21
CA SER A 421 -34.29 -10.50 4.12
C SER A 421 -33.58 -11.36 5.16
N VAL A 422 -34.34 -12.27 5.79
CA VAL A 422 -33.80 -13.26 6.72
C VAL A 422 -34.33 -14.63 6.36
N GLN A 423 -33.44 -15.61 6.25
CA GLN A 423 -33.79 -16.99 5.91
C GLN A 423 -32.96 -17.99 6.71
N LYS A 424 -33.46 -19.23 6.84
CA LYS A 424 -32.67 -20.34 7.41
C LYS A 424 -31.58 -20.74 6.43
N ALA A 425 -30.38 -20.96 6.94
CA ALA A 425 -29.22 -21.37 6.16
C ALA A 425 -28.36 -22.37 6.96
N SER A 426 -27.28 -22.83 6.36
CA SER A 426 -26.24 -23.60 7.07
C SER A 426 -24.88 -22.98 6.81
N TYR A 427 -24.07 -22.88 7.86
CA TYR A 427 -22.71 -22.36 7.82
C TYR A 427 -21.82 -23.38 8.55
N ASN A 428 -20.80 -23.90 7.86
CA ASN A 428 -19.98 -25.02 8.36
C ASN A 428 -20.81 -26.23 8.82
N ASP A 429 -21.88 -26.58 8.09
CA ASP A 429 -22.83 -27.66 8.38
C ASP A 429 -23.65 -27.50 9.68
N GLU A 430 -23.49 -26.37 10.37
CA GLU A 430 -24.33 -26.00 11.51
C GLU A 430 -25.54 -25.16 11.03
N PRO A 431 -26.74 -25.40 11.56
CA PRO A 431 -27.93 -24.62 11.23
C PRO A 431 -27.80 -23.19 11.75
N CYS A 432 -27.98 -22.21 10.85
CA CYS A 432 -27.80 -20.79 11.12
C CYS A 432 -28.88 -19.95 10.41
N TYR A 433 -28.85 -18.64 10.60
CA TYR A 433 -29.70 -17.68 9.89
C TYR A 433 -28.84 -16.83 8.95
N LEU A 434 -29.28 -16.68 7.71
CA LEU A 434 -28.68 -15.78 6.74
C LEU A 434 -29.49 -14.49 6.68
N VAL A 435 -28.86 -13.39 7.05
CA VAL A 435 -29.40 -12.04 6.97
C VAL A 435 -28.77 -11.33 5.78
N HIS A 436 -29.60 -10.80 4.89
CA HIS A 436 -29.15 -9.95 3.79
C HIS A 436 -29.93 -8.64 3.80
N ALA A 437 -29.22 -7.53 3.99
CA ALA A 437 -29.78 -6.18 4.00
C ALA A 437 -29.09 -5.33 2.93
N ASN A 438 -29.85 -4.57 2.16
CA ASN A 438 -29.32 -3.70 1.11
C ASN A 438 -30.05 -2.36 1.13
N SER A 439 -29.29 -1.28 1.05
CA SER A 439 -29.76 0.09 0.89
C SER A 439 -29.05 0.70 -0.31
N HIS A 440 -29.79 1.23 -1.27
CA HIS A 440 -29.21 1.97 -2.39
C HIS A 440 -30.07 3.18 -2.71
N GLY A 441 -29.43 4.28 -3.09
CA GLY A 441 -30.12 5.51 -3.44
C GLY A 441 -29.16 6.62 -3.84
N ALA A 442 -29.70 7.82 -4.03
CA ALA A 442 -28.94 9.02 -4.29
C ALA A 442 -29.39 10.16 -3.36
N ILE A 443 -28.44 10.78 -2.67
CA ILE A 443 -28.65 12.00 -1.88
C ILE A 443 -27.98 13.13 -2.64
N ASP A 444 -28.71 14.20 -2.97
CA ASP A 444 -28.21 15.33 -3.78
C ASP A 444 -27.55 14.90 -5.12
N ASN A 445 -28.14 13.89 -5.79
CA ASN A 445 -27.62 13.25 -7.01
C ASN A 445 -26.27 12.51 -6.85
N ILE A 446 -25.83 12.24 -5.63
CA ILE A 446 -24.64 11.43 -5.32
C ILE A 446 -25.09 10.01 -4.98
N PRO A 447 -24.76 8.99 -5.79
CA PRO A 447 -25.10 7.60 -5.48
C PRO A 447 -24.39 7.11 -4.20
N CYS A 448 -25.16 6.56 -3.27
CA CYS A 448 -24.67 6.01 -2.01
C CYS A 448 -25.49 4.78 -1.58
N GLY A 449 -24.87 3.90 -0.80
CA GLY A 449 -25.58 2.72 -0.30
C GLY A 449 -24.74 1.82 0.59
N THR A 450 -25.42 0.81 1.13
CA THR A 450 -24.91 -0.12 2.14
C THR A 450 -25.45 -1.51 1.86
N SER A 451 -24.60 -2.54 1.87
CA SER A 451 -25.00 -3.94 1.75
C SER A 451 -24.39 -4.75 2.90
N ILE A 452 -25.20 -5.58 3.56
CA ILE A 452 -24.80 -6.45 4.66
C ILE A 452 -25.26 -7.87 4.33
N THR A 453 -24.34 -8.83 4.36
CA THR A 453 -24.62 -10.26 4.25
C THR A 453 -23.98 -10.97 5.43
N ALA A 454 -24.77 -11.62 6.28
CA ALA A 454 -24.27 -12.25 7.50
C ALA A 454 -24.88 -13.62 7.79
N TYR A 455 -24.05 -14.53 8.28
CA TYR A 455 -24.43 -15.81 8.85
C TYR A 455 -24.42 -15.69 10.38
N LEU A 456 -25.57 -15.92 11.01
CA LEU A 456 -25.77 -15.80 12.44
C LEU A 456 -26.11 -17.15 13.05
N SER A 457 -25.52 -17.46 14.21
CA SER A 457 -25.85 -18.67 14.97
C SER A 457 -27.32 -18.68 15.41
N ARG A 458 -27.81 -19.81 15.93
CA ARG A 458 -29.16 -19.87 16.54
C ARG A 458 -29.33 -18.92 17.72
N SER A 459 -28.23 -18.55 18.37
CA SER A 459 -28.18 -17.59 19.47
C SER A 459 -27.93 -16.15 18.99
N LEU A 460 -28.00 -15.92 17.67
CA LEU A 460 -27.74 -14.63 17.00
C LEU A 460 -26.29 -14.12 17.13
N ASP A 461 -25.34 -15.00 17.43
CA ASP A 461 -23.91 -14.66 17.37
C ASP A 461 -23.45 -14.58 15.92
N THR A 462 -22.61 -13.60 15.59
CA THR A 462 -22.01 -13.48 14.26
C THR A 462 -21.03 -14.63 14.00
N LEU A 463 -21.32 -15.47 12.99
CA LEU A 463 -20.40 -16.48 12.48
C LEU A 463 -19.49 -15.88 11.41
N GLU A 464 -20.12 -15.17 10.46
CA GLU A 464 -19.46 -14.39 9.42
C GLU A 464 -20.38 -13.25 8.98
N GLU A 465 -19.83 -12.06 8.74
CA GLU A 465 -20.55 -10.90 8.23
C GLU A 465 -19.68 -10.11 7.25
N ASN A 466 -20.23 -9.85 6.08
CA ASN A 466 -19.70 -8.96 5.06
C ASN A 466 -20.57 -7.72 5.03
N HIS A 467 -19.97 -6.55 5.26
CA HIS A 467 -20.65 -5.27 5.25
C HIS A 467 -19.90 -4.32 4.32
N ASN A 468 -20.56 -3.83 3.29
CA ASN A 468 -20.02 -2.90 2.31
C ASN A 468 -20.78 -1.56 2.31
N GLU A 469 -20.07 -0.44 2.37
CA GLU A 469 -20.59 0.92 2.31
C GLU A 469 -19.91 1.69 1.18
N TYR A 470 -20.65 2.44 0.38
CA TYR A 470 -20.07 3.24 -0.72
C TYR A 470 -20.70 4.61 -0.88
N MET A 471 -19.92 5.52 -1.47
CA MET A 471 -20.36 6.84 -1.94
C MET A 471 -19.59 7.23 -3.21
N LYS A 472 -20.32 7.62 -4.27
CA LYS A 472 -19.75 8.01 -5.57
C LYS A 472 -19.83 9.52 -5.81
N LEU A 473 -18.77 10.27 -5.52
CA LEU A 473 -18.63 11.69 -5.88
C LEU A 473 -17.97 11.84 -7.27
N GLN A 474 -18.22 12.96 -7.97
CA GLN A 474 -17.72 13.20 -9.35
C GLN A 474 -16.19 13.08 -9.50
N GLU A 475 -15.43 13.28 -8.42
CA GLU A 475 -13.96 13.21 -8.41
C GLU A 475 -13.39 12.23 -7.34
N HIS A 476 -14.25 11.60 -6.52
CA HIS A 476 -13.86 10.81 -5.35
C HIS A 476 -14.84 9.65 -5.13
N THR A 477 -14.39 8.40 -5.27
CA THR A 477 -15.16 7.21 -4.84
C THR A 477 -14.62 6.70 -3.51
N LEU A 478 -15.50 6.56 -2.53
CA LEU A 478 -15.24 5.90 -1.25
C LEU A 478 -15.96 4.54 -1.26
N ASP A 479 -15.21 3.47 -1.06
CA ASP A 479 -15.71 2.08 -0.95
C ASP A 479 -15.11 1.45 0.31
N LYS A 480 -15.95 1.01 1.24
CA LYS A 480 -15.54 0.50 2.55
C LYS A 480 -16.14 -0.87 2.79
N LYS A 481 -15.26 -1.86 2.85
CA LYS A 481 -15.58 -3.28 3.03
C LYS A 481 -15.13 -3.75 4.40
N LEU A 482 -16.08 -4.18 5.22
CA LEU A 482 -15.90 -4.76 6.54
C LEU A 482 -16.22 -6.26 6.46
N HIS A 483 -15.31 -7.09 6.97
CA HIS A 483 -15.45 -8.54 7.03
C HIS A 483 -15.20 -9.02 8.45
N ILE A 484 -16.25 -9.48 9.13
CA ILE A 484 -16.20 -10.04 10.48
C ILE A 484 -16.31 -11.56 10.35
N VAL A 485 -15.39 -12.31 10.96
CA VAL A 485 -15.42 -13.77 10.93
C VAL A 485 -15.00 -14.36 12.27
N ARG A 486 -15.74 -15.36 12.72
CA ARG A 486 -15.43 -16.10 13.95
C ARG A 486 -14.37 -17.16 13.68
N GLN A 487 -13.22 -17.06 14.34
CA GLN A 487 -12.11 -18.01 14.24
C GLN A 487 -11.77 -18.59 15.61
N GLY A 488 -12.28 -19.79 15.90
CA GLY A 488 -12.06 -20.48 17.18
C GLY A 488 -12.56 -19.67 18.37
N SER A 489 -11.65 -19.28 19.28
CA SER A 489 -11.95 -18.45 20.46
C SER A 489 -11.86 -16.93 20.21
N HIS A 490 -11.73 -16.50 18.96
CA HIS A 490 -11.59 -15.09 18.58
C HIS A 490 -12.58 -14.68 17.49
N LEU A 491 -12.91 -13.40 17.45
CA LEU A 491 -13.63 -12.73 16.36
C LEU A 491 -12.61 -11.85 15.63
N VAL A 492 -12.42 -12.09 14.34
CA VAL A 492 -11.50 -11.34 13.47
C VAL A 492 -12.31 -10.37 12.64
N VAL A 493 -11.90 -9.11 12.61
CA VAL A 493 -12.58 -8.02 11.93
C VAL A 493 -11.60 -7.36 10.98
N ASN A 494 -11.80 -7.53 9.68
CA ASN A 494 -10.98 -6.94 8.64
C ASN A 494 -11.73 -5.80 7.96
N THR A 495 -11.10 -4.64 7.85
CA THR A 495 -11.66 -3.47 7.18
C THR A 495 -10.74 -3.05 6.05
N VAL A 496 -11.32 -2.88 4.86
CA VAL A 496 -10.66 -2.37 3.67
C VAL A 496 -11.38 -1.10 3.24
N ILE A 497 -10.69 0.03 3.29
CA ILE A 497 -11.21 1.31 2.81
C ILE A 497 -10.44 1.67 1.55
N THR A 498 -11.15 1.81 0.45
CA THR A 498 -10.63 2.25 -0.84
C THR A 498 -11.11 3.68 -1.07
N GLU A 499 -10.18 4.61 -1.16
CA GLU A 499 -10.45 6.02 -1.46
C GLU A 499 -9.55 6.40 -2.65
N LYS A 500 -10.16 6.62 -3.82
CA LYS A 500 -9.42 6.79 -5.09
C LYS A 500 -8.54 5.58 -5.45
N ASP A 501 -7.21 5.75 -5.46
CA ASP A 501 -6.19 4.75 -5.79
C ASP A 501 -5.46 4.24 -4.52
N GLU A 502 -5.83 4.73 -3.33
CA GLU A 502 -5.27 4.28 -2.05
C GLU A 502 -6.17 3.23 -1.39
N VAL A 503 -5.56 2.09 -1.02
CA VAL A 503 -6.23 1.00 -0.31
C VAL A 503 -5.66 0.92 1.11
N LYS A 504 -6.47 1.29 2.11
CA LYS A 504 -6.14 1.17 3.54
C LYS A 504 -6.74 -0.12 4.09
N LYS A 505 -5.92 -0.98 4.68
CA LYS A 505 -6.33 -2.25 5.29
C LYS A 505 -6.08 -2.22 6.80
N GLN A 506 -7.07 -2.61 7.58
CA GLN A 506 -6.99 -2.73 9.05
C GLN A 506 -7.55 -4.10 9.46
N ALA A 507 -6.95 -4.71 10.47
CA ALA A 507 -7.39 -6.00 11.01
C ALA A 507 -7.38 -5.95 12.54
N PHE A 508 -8.50 -6.30 13.15
CA PHE A 508 -8.67 -6.36 14.59
C PHE A 508 -9.06 -7.77 15.00
N THR A 509 -8.53 -8.23 16.14
CA THR A 509 -8.84 -9.55 16.68
C THR A 509 -9.26 -9.42 18.13
N PHE A 510 -10.48 -9.86 18.42
CA PHE A 510 -11.08 -9.77 19.74
C PHE A 510 -11.32 -11.18 20.30
N PRO A 511 -10.92 -11.47 21.54
CA PRO A 511 -11.25 -12.76 22.15
C PRO A 511 -12.75 -12.82 22.49
N LEU A 512 -13.42 -13.91 22.12
CA LEU A 512 -14.88 -14.05 22.27
C LEU A 512 -15.37 -13.89 23.71
N HIS A 513 -14.57 -14.29 24.71
CA HIS A 513 -14.93 -14.13 26.11
C HIS A 513 -15.02 -12.65 26.57
N SER A 514 -14.29 -11.75 25.90
CA SER A 514 -14.36 -10.29 26.15
C SER A 514 -15.55 -9.62 25.44
N LEU A 515 -16.14 -10.30 24.46
CA LEU A 515 -17.26 -9.83 23.65
C LEU A 515 -18.61 -10.41 24.13
N ARG A 516 -18.73 -10.72 25.42
CA ARG A 516 -19.96 -11.30 25.95
C ARG A 516 -21.11 -10.30 25.81
N GLY A 517 -22.14 -10.67 25.04
CA GLY A 517 -23.26 -9.79 24.71
C GLY A 517 -22.98 -8.84 23.53
N PHE A 518 -22.04 -9.22 22.67
CA PHE A 518 -21.78 -8.56 21.39
C PHE A 518 -22.84 -8.86 20.34
N VAL A 519 -23.23 -7.83 19.59
CA VAL A 519 -24.23 -7.87 18.53
C VAL A 519 -23.69 -7.08 17.33
N SER A 520 -23.58 -7.74 16.18
CA SER A 520 -23.24 -7.07 14.91
C SER A 520 -24.45 -6.35 14.31
N GLU A 521 -24.26 -5.57 13.23
CA GLU A 521 -25.36 -4.82 12.63
C GLU A 521 -26.43 -5.77 12.05
N ALA A 522 -26.02 -6.93 11.52
CA ALA A 522 -26.96 -7.95 11.07
C ALA A 522 -27.75 -8.57 12.23
N SER A 523 -27.09 -8.93 13.34
CA SER A 523 -27.78 -9.44 14.53
C SER A 523 -28.77 -8.42 15.11
N ASN A 524 -28.41 -7.14 15.05
CA ASN A 524 -29.27 -6.05 15.50
C ASN A 524 -30.58 -5.95 14.70
N LEU A 525 -30.54 -6.16 13.38
CA LEU A 525 -31.75 -6.14 12.55
C LEU A 525 -32.78 -7.21 13.01
N LEU A 526 -32.31 -8.38 13.43
CA LEU A 526 -33.17 -9.43 13.99
C LEU A 526 -33.63 -9.14 15.41
N ILE A 527 -32.75 -8.64 16.28
CA ILE A 527 -33.11 -8.26 17.65
C ILE A 527 -34.22 -7.22 17.65
N LEU A 528 -34.15 -6.23 16.77
CA LEU A 528 -35.20 -5.21 16.61
C LEU A 528 -36.56 -5.82 16.25
N ARG A 529 -36.61 -6.79 15.31
CA ARG A 529 -37.85 -7.51 14.95
C ARG A 529 -38.41 -8.30 16.12
N ILE A 530 -37.55 -8.98 16.88
CA ILE A 530 -37.94 -9.78 18.06
C ILE A 530 -38.49 -8.89 19.17
N LEU A 531 -37.82 -7.77 19.47
CA LEU A 531 -38.30 -6.78 20.46
C LEU A 531 -39.67 -6.20 20.06
N ALA A 532 -39.87 -5.91 18.77
CA ALA A 532 -41.13 -5.43 18.24
C ALA A 532 -42.25 -6.47 18.34
N LYS A 533 -41.98 -7.74 17.98
CA LYS A 533 -42.94 -8.85 18.13
C LYS A 533 -43.34 -9.07 19.59
N ARG A 534 -42.38 -8.98 20.51
CA ARG A 534 -42.63 -9.07 21.96
C ARG A 534 -43.31 -7.83 22.53
N LYS A 535 -43.39 -6.73 21.76
CA LYS A 535 -43.98 -5.42 22.13
C LYS A 535 -43.48 -4.90 23.48
N LYS A 536 -42.21 -5.14 23.78
CA LYS A 536 -41.61 -4.78 25.05
C LYS A 536 -40.10 -4.66 24.89
N VAL A 537 -39.56 -3.52 25.30
CA VAL A 537 -38.11 -3.34 25.43
C VAL A 537 -37.74 -3.40 26.90
N PRO A 538 -36.91 -4.36 27.35
CA PRO A 538 -36.41 -4.39 28.72
C PRO A 538 -35.72 -3.07 29.11
N GLU A 539 -35.87 -2.65 30.36
CA GLU A 539 -35.18 -1.46 30.86
C GLU A 539 -33.66 -1.69 30.86
N ASN A 540 -32.89 -0.65 30.54
CA ASN A 540 -31.41 -0.68 30.50
C ASN A 540 -30.81 -1.71 29.52
N LEU A 541 -31.54 -2.08 28.45
CA LEU A 541 -31.05 -3.02 27.45
C LEU A 541 -29.84 -2.44 26.69
N THR A 542 -28.64 -2.96 26.99
CA THR A 542 -27.36 -2.45 26.47
C THR A 542 -26.50 -3.60 25.96
N PHE A 543 -26.22 -3.60 24.66
CA PHE A 543 -25.35 -4.58 24.00
C PHE A 543 -23.98 -3.99 23.67
N LEU A 544 -22.97 -4.85 23.54
CA LEU A 544 -21.72 -4.48 22.89
C LEU A 544 -21.93 -4.45 21.37
N SER A 545 -21.41 -3.44 20.69
CA SER A 545 -21.51 -3.32 19.23
C SER A 545 -20.23 -2.74 18.63
N LEU A 546 -20.00 -2.93 17.34
CA LEU A 546 -18.93 -2.24 16.63
C LEU A 546 -19.43 -0.91 16.08
N ASP A 547 -18.61 0.14 16.16
CA ASP A 547 -18.87 1.38 15.45
C ASP A 547 -18.41 1.30 13.98
N THR A 548 -18.65 2.36 13.21
CA THR A 548 -18.24 2.46 11.81
C THR A 548 -16.72 2.37 11.61
N ASN A 549 -15.91 2.54 12.66
CA ASN A 549 -14.45 2.42 12.64
C ASN A 549 -13.98 1.11 13.28
N THR A 550 -14.87 0.13 13.47
CA THR A 550 -14.58 -1.19 14.06
C THR A 550 -14.06 -1.17 15.49
N GLN A 551 -14.40 -0.13 16.26
CA GLN A 551 -14.14 -0.06 17.70
C GLN A 551 -15.33 -0.59 18.50
N ILE A 552 -15.06 -1.18 19.68
CA ILE A 552 -16.11 -1.66 20.59
C ILE A 552 -16.77 -0.45 21.27
N GLY A 553 -18.08 -0.31 21.07
CA GLY A 553 -18.96 0.62 21.77
C GLY A 553 -20.15 -0.09 22.38
N VAL A 554 -21.18 0.69 22.74
CA VAL A 554 -22.43 0.17 23.29
C VAL A 554 -23.64 0.62 22.48
N SER A 555 -24.59 -0.30 22.28
CA SER A 555 -25.90 -0.02 21.69
C SER A 555 -26.96 -0.14 22.79
N THR A 556 -27.60 0.97 23.13
CA THR A 556 -28.70 1.03 24.12
C THR A 556 -30.05 1.09 23.40
N PHE A 557 -31.05 0.40 23.94
CA PHE A 557 -32.39 0.33 23.37
C PHE A 557 -33.41 0.88 24.35
N ARG A 558 -34.40 1.61 23.83
CA ARG A 558 -35.49 2.19 24.60
C ARG A 558 -36.80 2.07 23.84
N GLU A 559 -37.87 1.82 24.56
CA GLU A 559 -39.22 1.84 24.01
C GLU A 559 -39.66 3.27 23.71
N LEU A 560 -40.26 3.48 22.54
CA LEU A 560 -40.93 4.72 22.15
C LEU A 560 -42.45 4.50 22.17
N GLU A 561 -43.20 5.59 22.30
CA GLU A 561 -44.67 5.53 22.31
C GLU A 561 -45.23 4.90 21.03
N VAL A 562 -46.27 4.07 21.21
CA VAL A 562 -47.05 3.55 20.09
C VAL A 562 -47.74 4.73 19.39
N ARG A 563 -47.50 4.87 18.09
CA ARG A 563 -48.09 5.95 17.28
C ARG A 563 -48.94 5.39 16.15
N LYS A 564 -49.91 6.18 15.68
CA LYS A 564 -50.67 5.88 14.46
C LYS A 564 -49.91 6.42 13.25
N GLN A 565 -49.61 5.57 12.29
CA GLN A 565 -48.91 5.92 11.06
C GLN A 565 -49.77 5.55 9.85
N VAL A 566 -49.82 6.45 8.87
CA VAL A 566 -50.52 6.19 7.60
C VAL A 566 -49.58 5.41 6.69
N ILE A 567 -50.03 4.23 6.23
CA ILE A 567 -49.32 3.41 5.23
C ILE A 567 -50.30 3.18 4.08
N GLY A 568 -49.97 3.70 2.90
CA GLY A 568 -50.90 3.73 1.77
C GLY A 568 -52.17 4.52 2.10
N LYS A 569 -53.31 3.83 2.24
CA LYS A 569 -54.62 4.42 2.58
C LYS A 569 -55.08 4.07 4.01
N GLU A 570 -54.30 3.29 4.74
CA GLU A 570 -54.69 2.73 6.03
C GLU A 570 -53.91 3.40 7.16
N VAL A 571 -54.55 3.53 8.32
CA VAL A 571 -53.93 4.06 9.55
C VAL A 571 -53.66 2.89 10.48
N VAL A 572 -52.38 2.58 10.70
CA VAL A 572 -51.96 1.42 11.49
C VAL A 572 -51.20 1.88 12.72
N GLU A 573 -51.38 1.16 13.84
CA GLU A 573 -50.61 1.39 15.06
C GLU A 573 -49.24 0.73 14.93
N VAL A 574 -48.19 1.52 15.13
CA VAL A 574 -46.79 1.08 15.03
C VAL A 574 -46.09 1.18 16.38
N PHE A 575 -45.32 0.15 16.73
CA PHE A 575 -44.53 0.08 17.94
C PHE A 575 -43.15 0.69 17.69
N GLY A 576 -42.75 1.67 18.49
CA GLY A 576 -41.50 2.39 18.30
C GLY A 576 -40.36 1.88 19.19
N ILE A 577 -39.16 1.81 18.63
CA ILE A 577 -37.93 1.47 19.33
C ILE A 577 -36.88 2.52 18.98
N GLU A 578 -36.27 3.09 20.01
CA GLU A 578 -35.08 3.93 19.89
C GLU A 578 -33.84 3.07 20.13
N ARG A 579 -32.90 3.11 19.18
CA ARG A 579 -31.56 2.55 19.36
C ARG A 579 -30.56 3.70 19.35
N THR A 580 -29.74 3.78 20.38
CA THR A 580 -28.66 4.76 20.47
C THR A 580 -27.33 4.02 20.52
N VAL A 581 -26.46 4.28 19.55
CA VAL A 581 -25.09 3.74 19.50
C VAL A 581 -24.16 4.79 20.08
N SER A 582 -23.54 4.49 21.23
CA SER A 582 -22.69 5.40 21.98
C SER A 582 -21.25 4.87 22.06
N LEU A 583 -20.29 5.77 21.81
CA LEU A 583 -18.88 5.55 22.09
C LEU A 583 -18.48 6.45 23.27
N ALA A 584 -17.47 6.06 24.05
CA ALA A 584 -16.99 6.87 25.17
C ALA A 584 -16.52 8.29 24.77
N GLU A 585 -16.24 8.56 23.49
CA GLU A 585 -15.66 9.82 23.01
C GLU A 585 -16.31 10.47 21.76
N LYS A 586 -17.44 9.96 21.25
CA LYS A 586 -18.16 10.53 20.07
C LYS A 586 -19.61 10.90 20.42
N ILE A 587 -20.22 11.77 19.61
CA ILE A 587 -21.67 12.07 19.68
C ILE A 587 -22.45 10.78 19.36
N PRO A 588 -23.39 10.35 20.22
CA PRO A 588 -24.13 9.12 20.00
C PRO A 588 -25.05 9.24 18.76
N ALA A 589 -25.12 8.16 17.97
CA ALA A 589 -26.01 8.08 16.83
C ALA A 589 -27.32 7.40 17.24
N THR A 590 -28.42 8.16 17.19
CA THR A 590 -29.75 7.67 17.59
C THR A 590 -30.61 7.37 16.37
N TRP A 591 -31.27 6.21 16.38
CA TRP A 591 -32.19 5.74 15.36
C TRP A 591 -33.57 5.51 15.98
N HIS A 592 -34.60 6.01 15.30
CA HIS A 592 -35.99 5.71 15.61
C HIS A 592 -36.53 4.74 14.57
N CYS A 593 -36.90 3.54 15.02
CA CYS A 593 -37.47 2.48 14.20
C CYS A 593 -38.90 2.21 14.67
N TYR A 594 -39.84 2.14 13.74
CA TYR A 594 -41.25 1.83 14.02
C TYR A 594 -41.65 0.57 13.29
N PHE A 595 -42.33 -0.33 13.99
CA PHE A 595 -42.67 -1.67 13.51
C PHE A 595 -44.18 -1.87 13.48
N LEU A 596 -44.66 -2.62 12.49
CA LEU A 596 -46.01 -3.13 12.41
C LEU A 596 -46.26 -4.20 13.49
N PRO A 597 -47.53 -4.50 13.84
CA PRO A 597 -47.86 -5.51 14.85
C PRO A 597 -47.34 -6.93 14.54
N ASP A 598 -47.11 -7.21 13.26
CA ASP A 598 -46.53 -8.45 12.73
C ASP A 598 -45.00 -8.40 12.65
N GLY A 599 -44.34 -7.38 13.21
CA GLY A 599 -42.87 -7.28 13.28
C GLY A 599 -42.20 -6.69 12.04
N HIS A 600 -42.93 -6.39 10.97
CA HIS A 600 -42.37 -5.71 9.79
C HIS A 600 -41.93 -4.29 10.10
N LEU A 601 -40.86 -3.82 9.46
CA LEU A 601 -40.35 -2.46 9.66
C LEU A 601 -41.22 -1.45 8.88
N ALA A 602 -41.96 -0.61 9.61
CA ALA A 602 -42.86 0.40 9.03
C ALA A 602 -42.12 1.67 8.63
N SER A 603 -41.21 2.15 9.49
CA SER A 603 -40.33 3.27 9.17
C SER A 603 -39.07 3.27 10.02
N ARG A 604 -37.99 3.84 9.47
CA ARG A 604 -36.70 4.02 10.15
C ARG A 604 -36.11 5.38 9.78
N VAL A 605 -35.67 6.13 10.79
CA VAL A 605 -35.03 7.44 10.61
C VAL A 605 -33.89 7.60 11.61
N GLN A 606 -32.78 8.18 11.15
CA GLN A 606 -31.71 8.62 12.04
C GLN A 606 -32.06 10.01 12.57
N VAL A 607 -32.01 10.22 13.88
CA VAL A 607 -32.33 11.51 14.49
C VAL A 607 -31.37 12.58 13.96
N GLY A 608 -31.92 13.63 13.36
CA GLY A 608 -31.17 14.71 12.69
C GLY A 608 -30.93 14.51 11.19
N SER A 609 -31.36 13.38 10.60
CA SER A 609 -31.33 13.15 9.16
C SER A 609 -32.55 13.76 8.46
N SER A 610 -32.36 14.29 7.25
CA SER A 610 -33.43 14.74 6.34
C SER A 610 -34.08 13.59 5.55
N VAL A 611 -33.63 12.35 5.78
CA VAL A 611 -34.06 11.17 5.03
C VAL A 611 -34.77 10.19 5.95
N THR A 612 -35.94 9.72 5.52
CA THR A 612 -36.74 8.71 6.23
C THR A 612 -36.96 7.51 5.33
N MET A 613 -36.78 6.31 5.86
CA MET A 613 -37.17 5.06 5.19
C MET A 613 -38.56 4.67 5.66
N SER A 614 -39.47 4.38 4.73
CA SER A 614 -40.85 3.99 5.05
C SER A 614 -41.41 2.98 4.09
N ILE A 615 -42.28 2.10 4.60
CA ILE A 615 -43.04 1.16 3.78
C ILE A 615 -44.18 1.89 3.04
N LEU A 616 -44.38 1.58 1.76
CA LEU A 616 -45.43 2.21 0.94
C LEU A 616 -46.79 1.50 1.06
N HIS A 617 -46.78 0.18 1.25
CA HIS A 617 -47.97 -0.67 1.28
C HIS A 617 -47.85 -1.69 2.41
N LEU A 618 -48.98 -2.07 3.03
CA LEU A 618 -48.97 -3.10 4.06
C LEU A 618 -48.55 -4.47 3.46
N PRO A 619 -47.76 -5.27 4.19
CA PRO A 619 -47.47 -6.64 3.81
C PRO A 619 -48.78 -7.44 3.67
N PRO A 620 -48.86 -8.39 2.71
CA PRO A 620 -50.01 -9.28 2.61
C PRO A 620 -50.17 -10.11 3.90
N ILE A 621 -51.40 -10.19 4.42
CA ILE A 621 -51.71 -10.99 5.62
C ILE A 621 -51.68 -12.47 5.22
N ASP A 622 -50.72 -13.22 5.76
CA ASP A 622 -50.70 -14.68 5.63
C ASP A 622 -51.90 -15.28 6.39
N ASN A 623 -52.93 -15.72 5.65
CA ASN A 623 -53.96 -16.59 6.20
C ASN A 623 -53.36 -18.00 6.36
N GLU A 624 -53.46 -18.58 7.56
CA GLU A 624 -52.77 -19.81 7.99
C GLU A 624 -53.08 -21.11 7.22
N ASP A 625 -53.81 -21.10 6.09
CA ASP A 625 -54.30 -22.32 5.43
C ASP A 625 -53.76 -22.65 4.02
N GLU A 626 -52.82 -21.88 3.45
CA GLU A 626 -52.18 -22.27 2.17
C GLU A 626 -50.65 -22.24 2.25
N ARG A 627 -50.06 -23.32 2.80
CA ARG A 627 -48.63 -23.61 2.65
C ARG A 627 -48.34 -23.99 1.19
N GLY A 628 -48.05 -23.00 0.35
CA GLY A 628 -47.59 -23.25 -1.01
C GLY A 628 -47.77 -22.12 -2.02
N CYS A 629 -47.22 -20.93 -1.78
CA CYS A 629 -46.92 -20.03 -2.88
C CYS A 629 -45.69 -19.16 -2.54
N LYS A 630 -44.56 -19.44 -3.20
CA LYS A 630 -43.40 -18.54 -3.15
C LYS A 630 -43.82 -17.23 -3.81
N SER A 631 -43.83 -16.13 -3.06
CA SER A 631 -43.80 -14.80 -3.65
C SER A 631 -42.45 -14.65 -4.35
N VAL A 632 -42.47 -14.92 -5.66
CA VAL A 632 -41.35 -14.64 -6.55
C VAL A 632 -41.26 -13.12 -6.61
N CYS A 633 -40.22 -12.55 -5.98
CA CYS A 633 -39.77 -11.21 -6.31
C CYS A 633 -39.63 -11.18 -7.84
N GLU A 634 -40.44 -10.38 -8.54
CA GLU A 634 -40.32 -10.25 -9.98
C GLU A 634 -38.85 -9.95 -10.29
N LYS A 635 -38.22 -10.80 -11.11
CA LYS A 635 -36.86 -10.55 -11.58
C LYS A 635 -36.90 -9.25 -12.40
N LYS A 636 -36.70 -8.11 -11.73
CA LYS A 636 -36.33 -6.87 -12.41
C LYS A 636 -35.02 -7.17 -13.15
N PRO A 637 -34.91 -6.77 -14.43
CA PRO A 637 -33.66 -6.91 -15.16
C PRO A 637 -32.53 -6.23 -14.40
N LEU A 638 -31.41 -6.92 -14.26
CA LEU A 638 -30.28 -6.47 -13.46
C LEU A 638 -29.63 -5.23 -14.09
N VAL A 639 -29.92 -4.05 -13.54
CA VAL A 639 -29.24 -2.80 -13.90
C VAL A 639 -27.94 -2.75 -13.12
N TRP A 640 -26.92 -3.41 -13.65
CA TRP A 640 -25.60 -3.58 -13.04
C TRP A 640 -24.87 -2.26 -12.74
N GLU A 641 -25.30 -1.13 -13.31
CA GLU A 641 -24.81 0.20 -12.94
C GLU A 641 -25.23 0.66 -11.53
N GLU A 642 -26.29 0.07 -10.98
CA GLU A 642 -26.91 0.40 -9.69
C GLU A 642 -26.57 -0.62 -8.58
N ASP A 643 -26.22 -1.86 -8.93
CA ASP A 643 -25.73 -2.88 -8.00
C ASP A 643 -24.22 -2.75 -7.78
N ILE A 644 -23.79 -2.49 -6.56
CA ILE A 644 -22.44 -1.98 -6.26
C ILE A 644 -21.41 -3.06 -6.13
N GLU A 645 -21.81 -4.26 -5.72
CA GLU A 645 -20.88 -5.37 -5.66
C GLU A 645 -20.55 -5.84 -7.08
N LEU A 646 -21.53 -5.79 -7.98
CA LEU A 646 -21.33 -5.98 -9.42
C LEU A 646 -20.61 -4.79 -10.07
N TYR A 647 -20.98 -3.54 -9.74
CA TYR A 647 -20.36 -2.34 -10.30
C TYR A 647 -18.91 -2.15 -9.85
N SER A 648 -18.55 -2.53 -8.62
CA SER A 648 -17.15 -2.57 -8.16
C SER A 648 -16.36 -3.61 -8.94
N LYS A 649 -16.89 -4.85 -9.05
CA LYS A 649 -16.30 -5.90 -9.91
C LYS A 649 -16.23 -5.49 -11.39
N PHE A 650 -17.09 -4.58 -11.84
CA PHE A 650 -17.17 -4.11 -13.22
C PHE A 650 -16.37 -2.82 -13.49
N ILE A 651 -16.22 -1.88 -12.55
CA ILE A 651 -15.43 -0.64 -12.68
C ILE A 651 -13.94 -0.93 -12.59
N ASP A 652 -13.55 -1.84 -11.70
CA ASP A 652 -12.19 -2.37 -11.67
C ASP A 652 -11.85 -3.01 -13.03
N ARG A 653 -12.84 -3.53 -13.75
CA ARG A 653 -12.71 -3.99 -15.15
C ARG A 653 -12.95 -2.91 -16.21
N LYS A 654 -13.70 -1.84 -15.95
CA LYS A 654 -14.09 -0.80 -16.93
C LYS A 654 -12.98 0.24 -17.12
N LYS A 655 -12.22 0.56 -16.07
CA LYS A 655 -10.98 1.33 -16.21
C LYS A 655 -9.96 0.57 -17.07
N ASP A 656 -9.98 -0.77 -17.00
CA ASP A 656 -9.15 -1.64 -17.84
C ASP A 656 -9.72 -1.80 -19.27
N LEU A 657 -11.03 -1.64 -19.48
CA LEU A 657 -11.70 -1.92 -20.77
C LEU A 657 -11.98 -0.70 -21.67
N VAL A 658 -11.89 0.53 -21.17
CA VAL A 658 -12.27 1.73 -21.97
C VAL A 658 -11.11 2.32 -22.79
N GLN A 659 -9.88 1.84 -22.62
CA GLN A 659 -8.73 2.40 -23.35
C GLN A 659 -7.77 1.35 -23.90
N LEU A 660 -8.26 0.52 -24.83
CA LEU A 660 -7.65 0.19 -26.14
C LEU A 660 -8.26 -1.10 -26.72
N LYS A 661 -8.60 -1.04 -28.02
CA LYS A 661 -8.51 -2.20 -28.91
C LYS A 661 -7.05 -2.71 -28.87
N MET A 662 -6.87 -4.02 -28.67
CA MET A 662 -5.67 -4.80 -28.29
C MET A 662 -5.46 -4.99 -26.79
N ASP A 663 -5.32 -6.26 -26.37
CA ASP A 663 -5.07 -6.67 -24.99
C ASP A 663 -3.80 -6.00 -24.43
N LEU A 664 -3.97 -5.06 -23.51
CA LEU A 664 -2.87 -4.35 -22.83
C LEU A 664 -1.94 -5.32 -22.10
N GLU A 665 -2.46 -6.48 -21.68
CA GLU A 665 -1.68 -7.60 -21.13
C GLU A 665 -0.67 -8.14 -22.15
N LYS A 666 -1.08 -8.36 -23.41
CA LYS A 666 -0.17 -8.84 -24.46
C LYS A 666 0.95 -7.83 -24.73
N LEU A 667 0.60 -6.54 -24.80
CA LEU A 667 1.60 -5.47 -24.99
C LEU A 667 2.56 -5.35 -23.80
N HIS A 668 2.07 -5.55 -22.58
CA HIS A 668 2.90 -5.53 -21.39
C HIS A 668 3.85 -6.73 -21.34
N MET A 669 3.36 -7.94 -21.65
CA MET A 669 4.19 -9.15 -21.76
C MET A 669 5.27 -9.01 -22.84
N ILE A 670 4.97 -8.34 -23.95
CA ILE A 670 5.97 -8.06 -25.00
C ILE A 670 7.00 -7.03 -24.52
N ASP A 671 6.60 -5.99 -23.79
CA ASP A 671 7.49 -4.95 -23.27
C ASP A 671 8.48 -5.49 -22.22
N GLU A 672 8.03 -6.36 -21.30
CA GLU A 672 8.90 -6.96 -20.28
C GLU A 672 10.05 -7.79 -20.88
N GLU A 673 9.82 -8.37 -22.05
CA GLU A 673 10.76 -9.24 -22.73
C GLU A 673 11.69 -8.51 -23.72
N LEU A 674 11.47 -7.21 -23.99
CA LEU A 674 12.29 -6.43 -24.93
C LEU A 674 13.39 -5.62 -24.23
N THR A 675 14.62 -5.77 -24.70
CA THR A 675 15.79 -5.02 -24.24
C THR A 675 15.81 -3.59 -24.77
N LYS A 676 16.58 -2.71 -24.11
CA LYS A 676 16.73 -1.31 -24.55
C LYS A 676 17.29 -1.16 -25.97
N SER A 677 18.13 -2.09 -26.44
CA SER A 677 18.63 -2.13 -27.82
C SER A 677 17.54 -2.49 -28.82
N GLU A 678 16.68 -3.46 -28.50
CA GLU A 678 15.55 -3.86 -29.36
C GLU A 678 14.49 -2.75 -29.42
N VAL A 679 14.23 -2.05 -28.31
CA VAL A 679 13.36 -0.86 -28.29
C VAL A 679 13.94 0.25 -29.18
N ALA A 680 15.27 0.43 -29.22
CA ALA A 680 15.90 1.38 -30.13
C ALA A 680 15.75 0.97 -31.61
N ALA A 681 15.86 -0.33 -31.92
CA ALA A 681 15.60 -0.87 -33.26
C ALA A 681 14.13 -0.67 -33.68
N LEU A 682 13.17 -0.95 -32.80
CA LEU A 682 11.75 -0.70 -33.05
C LEU A 682 11.46 0.79 -33.28
N LYS A 683 12.08 1.69 -32.51
CA LYS A 683 11.99 3.14 -32.74
C LYS A 683 12.53 3.51 -34.12
N PHE A 684 13.66 2.93 -34.55
CA PHE A 684 14.23 3.16 -35.88
C PHE A 684 13.28 2.72 -37.01
N LEU A 685 12.69 1.52 -36.89
CA LEU A 685 11.72 1.01 -37.85
C LEU A 685 10.44 1.87 -37.93
N CYS A 686 10.06 2.53 -36.83
CA CYS A 686 8.85 3.33 -36.72
C CYS A 686 9.04 4.85 -37.01
N VAL A 687 10.25 5.29 -37.39
CA VAL A 687 10.56 6.73 -37.61
C VAL A 687 9.63 7.39 -38.61
N ASP A 688 9.28 6.68 -39.69
CA ASP A 688 8.46 7.21 -40.78
C ASP A 688 7.00 7.47 -40.37
N TYR A 689 6.54 6.90 -39.24
CA TYR A 689 5.15 6.97 -38.78
C TYR A 689 4.93 7.95 -37.63
N LEU A 690 5.79 7.92 -36.61
CA LEU A 690 5.64 8.76 -35.41
C LEU A 690 6.45 10.05 -35.48
N GLY A 691 7.47 10.10 -36.33
CA GLY A 691 8.41 11.22 -36.43
C GLY A 691 9.42 11.28 -35.28
N ARG A 692 10.60 11.83 -35.56
CA ARG A 692 11.77 11.79 -34.65
C ARG A 692 11.50 12.44 -33.28
N LYS A 693 10.82 13.59 -33.25
CA LYS A 693 10.52 14.33 -32.00
C LYS A 693 9.62 13.53 -31.04
N ARG A 694 8.64 12.79 -31.54
CA ARG A 694 7.75 11.98 -30.68
C ARG A 694 8.50 10.75 -30.17
N LEU A 695 9.33 10.12 -31.00
CA LEU A 695 10.13 8.95 -30.62
C LEU A 695 11.23 9.26 -29.58
N GLU A 696 11.75 10.49 -29.53
CA GLU A 696 12.65 10.95 -28.47
C GLU A 696 12.00 10.94 -27.08
N THR A 697 10.68 11.13 -27.00
CA THR A 697 9.94 11.11 -25.72
C THR A 697 9.61 9.72 -25.21
N VAL A 698 9.69 8.71 -26.08
CA VAL A 698 9.31 7.33 -25.78
C VAL A 698 10.33 6.70 -24.83
N LYS A 699 9.91 6.13 -23.70
CA LYS A 699 10.82 5.56 -22.70
C LYS A 699 11.05 4.05 -22.85
N ASP A 700 10.01 3.31 -23.17
CA ASP A 700 9.95 1.84 -23.22
C ASP A 700 9.12 1.36 -24.44
N ALA A 701 9.00 0.04 -24.65
CA ALA A 701 8.25 -0.52 -25.77
C ALA A 701 6.74 -0.31 -25.58
N LYS A 702 6.26 -0.35 -24.33
CA LYS A 702 4.86 -0.08 -23.98
C LYS A 702 4.42 1.31 -24.44
N ASP A 703 5.20 2.35 -24.12
CA ASP A 703 4.93 3.73 -24.58
C ASP A 703 5.03 3.84 -26.11
N LEU A 704 5.93 3.07 -26.76
CA LEU A 704 5.98 3.01 -28.22
C LEU A 704 4.69 2.41 -28.81
N PHE A 705 4.23 1.28 -28.30
CA PHE A 705 3.03 0.58 -28.77
C PHE A 705 1.76 1.38 -28.51
N LEU A 706 1.67 2.06 -27.35
CA LEU A 706 0.57 3.00 -27.06
C LEU A 706 0.51 4.12 -28.10
N ARG A 707 1.65 4.74 -28.45
CA ARG A 707 1.71 5.80 -29.46
C ARG A 707 1.42 5.30 -30.87
N LEU A 708 1.75 4.05 -31.20
CA LEU A 708 1.38 3.43 -32.47
C LEU A 708 -0.12 3.10 -32.52
N SER A 709 -0.73 2.72 -31.39
CA SER A 709 -2.18 2.51 -31.28
C SER A 709 -2.97 3.80 -31.45
N GLU A 710 -2.49 4.91 -30.89
CA GLU A 710 -3.06 6.25 -31.12
C GLU A 710 -3.10 6.67 -32.60
N GLN A 711 -2.35 6.00 -33.48
CA GLN A 711 -2.33 6.23 -34.93
C GLN A 711 -3.06 5.13 -35.72
N ASP A 712 -3.79 4.24 -35.04
CA ASP A 712 -4.46 3.07 -35.61
C ASP A 712 -3.54 2.11 -36.38
N LEU A 713 -2.23 2.14 -36.13
CA LEU A 713 -1.24 1.36 -36.90
C LEU A 713 -1.12 -0.09 -36.45
N ILE A 714 -1.44 -0.40 -35.19
CA ILE A 714 -1.35 -1.76 -34.65
C ILE A 714 -2.72 -2.45 -34.54
N THR A 715 -3.80 -1.81 -35.00
CA THR A 715 -5.19 -2.25 -34.81
C THR A 715 -5.51 -3.63 -35.44
N ASP A 716 -4.78 -4.07 -36.46
CA ASP A 716 -4.94 -5.40 -37.09
C ASP A 716 -3.89 -6.45 -36.64
N GLU A 717 -3.06 -6.10 -35.65
CA GLU A 717 -1.90 -6.84 -35.15
C GLU A 717 -0.83 -7.20 -36.21
N LEU A 718 -1.06 -7.02 -37.51
CA LEU A 718 -0.16 -7.43 -38.59
C LEU A 718 1.09 -6.54 -38.61
N PHE A 719 0.93 -5.24 -38.37
CA PHE A 719 2.06 -4.30 -38.24
C PHE A 719 2.96 -4.66 -37.04
N LEU A 720 2.36 -4.98 -35.88
CA LEU A 720 3.12 -5.37 -34.69
C LEU A 720 3.82 -6.73 -34.87
N ARG A 721 3.14 -7.71 -35.47
CA ARG A 721 3.72 -9.02 -35.82
C ARG A 721 4.91 -8.86 -36.76
N ASP A 722 4.82 -7.95 -37.73
CA ASP A 722 5.91 -7.68 -38.67
C ASP A 722 7.10 -6.96 -38.01
N LEU A 723 6.84 -6.05 -37.06
CA LEU A 723 7.90 -5.44 -36.25
C LEU A 723 8.68 -6.49 -35.45
N LEU A 724 7.97 -7.36 -34.72
CA LEU A 724 8.59 -8.44 -33.94
C LEU A 724 9.31 -9.46 -34.82
N TYR A 725 8.73 -9.79 -35.99
CA TYR A 725 9.37 -10.65 -36.98
C TYR A 725 10.67 -10.03 -37.52
N THR A 726 10.66 -8.73 -37.80
CA THR A 726 11.82 -8.01 -38.36
C THR A 726 12.99 -7.96 -37.37
N ILE A 727 12.73 -7.72 -36.08
CA ILE A 727 13.79 -7.75 -35.04
C ILE A 727 14.18 -9.16 -34.58
N GLY A 728 13.59 -10.22 -35.18
CA GLY A 728 13.93 -11.61 -34.88
C GLY A 728 13.33 -12.19 -33.59
N ARG A 729 12.39 -11.49 -32.95
CA ARG A 729 11.72 -11.92 -31.70
C ARG A 729 10.52 -12.81 -31.96
N TYR A 730 10.79 -13.95 -32.57
CA TYR A 730 9.78 -14.95 -32.92
C TYR A 730 9.13 -15.61 -31.70
N ASP A 731 9.83 -15.62 -30.57
CA ASP A 731 9.39 -16.08 -29.25
C ASP A 731 8.23 -15.27 -28.68
N LEU A 732 8.06 -14.01 -29.11
CA LEU A 732 6.98 -13.13 -28.66
C LEU A 732 5.74 -13.18 -29.57
N LEU A 733 5.85 -13.79 -30.75
CA LEU A 733 4.72 -13.97 -31.68
C LEU A 733 3.57 -14.84 -31.11
N PRO A 734 3.81 -15.89 -30.29
CA PRO A 734 2.75 -16.65 -29.63
C PRO A 734 1.86 -15.82 -28.70
N ILE A 735 2.40 -14.76 -28.09
CA ILE A 735 1.63 -13.81 -27.26
C ILE A 735 0.54 -13.14 -28.10
N LEU A 736 0.81 -12.90 -29.39
CA LEU A 736 -0.14 -12.39 -30.37
C LEU A 736 -0.93 -13.50 -31.09
N GLY A 737 -0.93 -14.73 -30.54
CA GLY A 737 -1.65 -15.88 -31.09
C GLY A 737 -1.12 -16.38 -32.44
N THR A 738 0.14 -16.12 -32.78
CA THR A 738 0.72 -16.50 -34.07
C THR A 738 2.12 -17.11 -33.93
N ASN A 739 2.70 -17.56 -35.04
CA ASN A 739 4.05 -18.13 -35.07
C ASN A 739 4.81 -17.66 -36.32
N LYS A 740 6.12 -17.90 -36.32
CA LYS A 740 7.02 -17.48 -37.41
C LYS A 740 6.52 -17.90 -38.81
N MET A 741 6.06 -19.15 -38.95
CA MET A 741 5.60 -19.69 -40.23
C MET A 741 4.33 -18.98 -40.71
N HIS A 742 3.41 -18.66 -39.79
CA HIS A 742 2.17 -17.98 -40.10
C HIS A 742 2.41 -16.53 -40.54
N VAL A 743 3.26 -15.79 -39.80
CA VAL A 743 3.60 -14.39 -40.15
C VAL A 743 4.32 -14.32 -41.50
N SER A 744 5.26 -15.22 -41.79
CA SER A 744 5.95 -15.28 -43.09
C SER A 744 4.96 -15.45 -44.25
N ARG A 745 4.01 -16.38 -44.13
CA ARG A 745 2.96 -16.61 -45.14
C ARG A 745 1.97 -15.45 -45.27
N GLN A 746 1.72 -14.71 -44.18
CA GLN A 746 0.87 -13.53 -44.21
C GLN A 746 1.56 -12.37 -44.93
N LEU A 747 2.85 -12.14 -44.67
CA LEU A 747 3.64 -11.09 -45.31
C LEU A 747 3.89 -11.32 -46.81
N GLU A 748 3.86 -12.58 -47.26
CA GLU A 748 3.86 -12.94 -48.69
C GLU A 748 2.56 -12.53 -49.42
N LYS A 749 1.43 -12.48 -48.69
CA LYS A 749 0.09 -12.23 -49.25
C LYS A 749 -0.39 -10.80 -49.05
N GLN A 750 -0.01 -10.18 -47.95
CA GLN A 750 -0.49 -8.87 -47.51
C GLN A 750 0.69 -8.06 -46.96
N SER A 751 0.85 -6.83 -47.45
CA SER A 751 1.82 -5.90 -46.87
C SER A 751 1.31 -5.43 -45.51
N SER A 752 2.16 -5.54 -44.49
CA SER A 752 1.94 -5.02 -43.14
C SER A 752 1.89 -3.50 -43.08
N GLY A 753 2.31 -2.80 -44.14
CA GLY A 753 2.53 -1.36 -44.14
C GLY A 753 3.96 -0.95 -43.75
N LEU A 754 4.76 -1.79 -43.08
CA LEU A 754 6.12 -1.43 -42.66
C LEU A 754 7.04 -1.14 -43.86
N SER A 755 7.84 -0.07 -43.75
CA SER A 755 8.64 0.47 -44.86
C SER A 755 9.72 -0.53 -45.31
N PRO A 756 9.70 -1.02 -46.57
CA PRO A 756 10.72 -1.93 -47.09
C PRO A 756 12.14 -1.34 -47.03
N TYR A 757 12.23 -0.01 -47.13
CA TYR A 757 13.48 0.73 -46.97
C TYR A 757 14.03 0.62 -45.54
N ARG A 758 13.17 0.74 -44.52
CA ARG A 758 13.56 0.61 -43.10
C ARG A 758 14.03 -0.80 -42.77
N LYS A 759 13.34 -1.83 -43.29
CA LYS A 759 13.75 -3.23 -43.15
C LYS A 759 15.13 -3.48 -43.73
N MET A 760 15.36 -3.03 -44.97
CA MET A 760 16.66 -3.16 -45.63
C MET A 760 17.79 -2.49 -44.83
N LEU A 761 17.57 -1.29 -44.30
CA LEU A 761 18.57 -0.61 -43.47
C LEU A 761 18.84 -1.32 -42.14
N TYR A 762 17.82 -1.90 -41.52
CA TYR A 762 17.97 -2.69 -40.29
C TYR A 762 18.73 -4.00 -40.55
N ASP A 763 18.38 -4.73 -41.60
CA ASP A 763 19.07 -5.98 -42.00
C ASP A 763 20.56 -5.72 -42.27
N LEU A 764 20.89 -4.61 -42.94
CA LEU A 764 22.29 -4.19 -43.14
C LEU A 764 23.02 -3.90 -41.83
N SER A 765 22.31 -3.50 -40.77
CA SER A 765 22.90 -3.18 -39.48
C SER A 765 23.18 -4.39 -38.59
N GLU A 766 22.42 -5.46 -38.77
CA GLU A 766 22.67 -6.74 -38.09
C GLU A 766 23.85 -7.49 -38.73
N ASP A 767 23.99 -7.40 -40.06
CA ASP A 767 25.05 -8.12 -40.80
C ASP A 767 26.39 -7.36 -40.87
N ILE A 768 26.54 -6.23 -40.17
CA ILE A 768 27.75 -5.41 -40.22
C ILE A 768 28.74 -5.76 -39.12
N THR A 769 30.01 -5.97 -39.49
CA THR A 769 31.08 -6.21 -38.51
C THR A 769 31.61 -4.91 -37.91
N ASP A 770 32.15 -4.98 -36.69
CA ASP A 770 32.79 -3.83 -36.02
C ASP A 770 33.96 -3.23 -36.81
N GLU A 771 34.66 -4.05 -37.60
CA GLU A 771 35.71 -3.59 -38.50
C GLU A 771 35.13 -2.79 -39.67
N ASN A 772 34.06 -3.30 -40.28
CA ASN A 772 33.35 -2.60 -41.35
C ASN A 772 32.75 -1.27 -40.83
N LEU A 773 32.17 -1.26 -39.64
CA LEU A 773 31.64 -0.05 -39.01
C LEU A 773 32.74 1.01 -38.77
N ARG A 774 33.92 0.60 -38.32
CA ARG A 774 35.08 1.50 -38.17
C ARG A 774 35.53 2.08 -39.52
N ASN A 775 35.59 1.26 -40.55
CA ASN A 775 35.93 1.70 -41.90
C ASN A 775 34.88 2.67 -42.47
N ILE A 776 33.60 2.41 -42.23
CA ILE A 776 32.50 3.29 -42.64
C ILE A 776 32.57 4.65 -41.93
N LYS A 777 32.78 4.66 -40.61
CA LYS A 777 32.99 5.89 -39.83
C LYS A 777 34.18 6.71 -40.33
N PHE A 778 35.21 6.05 -40.85
CA PHE A 778 36.37 6.70 -41.45
C PHE A 778 36.09 7.23 -42.86
N LEU A 779 35.35 6.49 -43.68
CA LEU A 779 34.99 6.88 -45.05
C LEU A 779 33.99 8.04 -45.08
N LEU A 780 33.10 8.15 -44.08
CA LEU A 780 32.13 9.23 -43.92
C LEU A 780 32.74 10.51 -43.32
N ASN A 781 33.74 11.09 -44.00
CA ASN A 781 34.41 12.32 -43.57
C ASN A 781 33.50 13.57 -43.52
N SER A 782 32.31 13.49 -44.11
CA SER A 782 31.31 14.57 -44.14
C SER A 782 30.50 14.68 -42.84
N LEU A 783 30.54 13.68 -41.96
CA LEU A 783 29.81 13.68 -40.69
C LEU A 783 30.69 14.18 -39.52
N PRO A 784 30.12 14.91 -38.53
CA PRO A 784 30.90 15.42 -37.40
C PRO A 784 31.56 14.29 -36.60
N LYS A 785 32.90 14.28 -36.52
CA LYS A 785 33.69 13.24 -35.82
C LYS A 785 33.28 13.03 -34.35
N ALA A 786 32.79 14.08 -33.68
CA ALA A 786 32.29 14.02 -32.31
C ALA A 786 31.04 13.13 -32.13
N LYS A 787 30.25 12.93 -33.19
CA LYS A 787 29.06 12.07 -33.17
C LYS A 787 29.34 10.62 -33.58
N LEU A 788 30.43 10.37 -34.30
CA LEU A 788 30.77 9.04 -34.81
C LEU A 788 31.58 8.18 -33.84
N THR A 789 32.16 8.78 -32.78
CA THR A 789 33.11 8.13 -31.87
C THR A 789 32.58 6.93 -31.10
N SER A 790 31.26 6.81 -30.88
CA SER A 790 30.64 5.67 -30.18
C SER A 790 29.27 5.26 -30.74
N ALA A 791 28.96 5.64 -31.98
CA ALA A 791 27.67 5.39 -32.64
C ALA A 791 27.55 3.92 -33.12
N THR A 792 26.37 3.31 -32.99
CA THR A 792 26.02 2.06 -33.69
C THR A 792 25.85 2.31 -35.19
N PHE A 793 25.75 1.28 -36.02
CA PHE A 793 25.50 1.50 -37.46
C PHE A 793 24.13 2.15 -37.71
N LEU A 794 23.10 1.79 -36.94
CA LEU A 794 21.78 2.45 -36.99
C LEU A 794 21.87 3.94 -36.68
N ASP A 795 22.68 4.34 -35.70
CA ASP A 795 22.91 5.76 -35.39
C ASP A 795 23.61 6.50 -36.54
N VAL A 796 24.56 5.83 -37.21
CA VAL A 796 25.23 6.37 -38.40
C VAL A 796 24.23 6.57 -39.54
N LEU A 797 23.36 5.59 -39.81
CA LEU A 797 22.32 5.69 -40.83
C LEU A 797 21.31 6.81 -40.50
N ALA A 798 20.89 6.93 -39.25
CA ALA A 798 19.98 7.99 -38.79
C ALA A 798 20.58 9.41 -38.94
N GLU A 799 21.89 9.57 -38.70
CA GLU A 799 22.61 10.83 -38.91
C GLU A 799 22.86 11.10 -40.41
N MET A 800 23.12 10.07 -41.23
CA MET A 800 23.19 10.22 -42.69
C MET A 800 21.86 10.72 -43.26
N GLU A 801 20.73 10.18 -42.79
CA GLU A 801 19.40 10.67 -43.16
C GLU A 801 19.16 12.10 -42.66
N LYS A 802 19.64 12.45 -41.45
CA LYS A 802 19.51 13.81 -40.90
C LYS A 802 20.21 14.87 -41.76
N MET A 803 21.32 14.48 -42.39
CA MET A 803 22.12 15.33 -43.27
C MET A 803 21.69 15.19 -44.74
N GLU A 804 20.56 14.52 -45.01
CA GLU A 804 20.01 14.29 -46.36
C GLU A 804 20.97 13.54 -47.31
N MET A 805 21.98 12.86 -46.74
CA MET A 805 22.94 12.03 -47.48
C MET A 805 22.38 10.63 -47.81
N LEU A 806 21.29 10.26 -47.14
CA LEU A 806 20.64 8.97 -47.26
C LEU A 806 19.12 9.17 -47.23
N GLY A 807 18.41 8.51 -48.14
CA GLY A 807 16.95 8.50 -48.17
C GLY A 807 16.44 7.37 -49.05
N LYS A 808 15.11 7.16 -49.06
CA LYS A 808 14.46 6.10 -49.83
C LYS A 808 14.82 6.14 -51.33
N ASP A 809 14.94 7.34 -51.89
CA ASP A 809 15.26 7.59 -53.30
C ASP A 809 16.74 7.99 -53.51
N ASN A 810 17.55 8.02 -52.45
CA ASN A 810 18.96 8.42 -52.48
C ASN A 810 19.82 7.45 -51.66
N LEU A 811 20.33 6.40 -52.33
CA LEU A 811 21.13 5.33 -51.74
C LEU A 811 22.59 5.31 -52.23
N ASP A 812 22.98 6.24 -53.11
CA ASP A 812 24.25 6.19 -53.84
C ASP A 812 25.46 6.30 -52.91
N GLU A 813 25.41 7.19 -51.92
CA GLU A 813 26.53 7.37 -50.99
C GLU A 813 26.65 6.17 -50.03
N LEU A 814 25.54 5.54 -49.64
CA LEU A 814 25.55 4.32 -48.82
C LEU A 814 26.11 3.14 -49.62
N GLU A 815 25.68 2.95 -50.87
CA GLU A 815 26.22 1.91 -51.76
C GLU A 815 27.73 2.08 -51.99
N LYS A 816 28.17 3.31 -52.27
CA LYS A 816 29.58 3.66 -52.46
C LYS A 816 30.41 3.38 -51.22
N VAL A 817 29.91 3.70 -50.03
CA VAL A 817 30.61 3.45 -48.76
C VAL A 817 30.64 1.95 -48.45
N LEU A 818 29.53 1.24 -48.65
CA LEU A 818 29.47 -0.21 -48.46
C LEU A 818 30.33 -0.98 -49.47
N SER A 819 30.42 -0.54 -50.73
CA SER A 819 31.24 -1.19 -51.78
C SER A 819 32.73 -1.27 -51.43
N LYS A 820 33.19 -0.37 -50.55
CA LYS A 820 34.57 -0.33 -50.05
C LYS A 820 34.79 -1.21 -48.80
N CYS A 821 33.73 -1.61 -48.11
CA CYS A 821 33.82 -2.36 -46.85
C CYS A 821 33.29 -3.81 -47.00
N SER A 822 32.14 -3.99 -47.64
CA SER A 822 31.53 -5.28 -47.90
C SER A 822 30.79 -5.29 -49.24
N LYS A 823 31.28 -6.10 -50.18
CA LYS A 823 30.64 -6.28 -51.49
C LYS A 823 29.24 -6.91 -51.37
N ASP A 824 29.03 -7.82 -50.41
CA ASP A 824 27.72 -8.47 -50.20
C ASP A 824 26.65 -7.46 -49.77
N LEU A 825 26.97 -6.61 -48.79
CA LEU A 825 26.05 -5.57 -48.30
C LEU A 825 25.74 -4.53 -49.39
N ALA A 826 26.73 -4.15 -50.21
CA ALA A 826 26.53 -3.25 -51.33
C ALA A 826 25.58 -3.83 -52.40
N VAL A 827 25.69 -5.13 -52.71
CA VAL A 827 24.79 -5.82 -53.65
C VAL A 827 23.34 -5.82 -53.14
N ARG A 828 23.11 -5.91 -51.83
CA ARG A 828 21.75 -5.83 -51.26
C ARG A 828 21.12 -4.45 -51.46
N VAL A 829 21.89 -3.38 -51.28
CA VAL A 829 21.45 -2.00 -51.58
C VAL A 829 21.15 -1.84 -53.06
N GLN A 830 22.01 -2.37 -53.94
CA GLN A 830 21.80 -2.34 -55.39
C GLN A 830 20.51 -3.09 -55.80
N ARG A 831 20.28 -4.29 -55.26
CA ARG A 831 19.07 -5.08 -55.51
C ARG A 831 17.81 -4.34 -55.06
N PHE A 832 17.87 -3.59 -53.95
CA PHE A 832 16.75 -2.76 -53.51
C PHE A 832 16.45 -1.63 -54.50
N LYS A 833 17.48 -0.96 -55.05
CA LYS A 833 17.33 0.07 -56.11
C LYS A 833 16.66 -0.49 -57.36
N GLU A 834 17.06 -1.69 -57.79
CA GLU A 834 16.53 -2.34 -58.99
C GLU A 834 15.07 -2.82 -58.83
N ASN A 835 14.70 -3.30 -57.64
CA ASN A 835 13.34 -3.76 -57.34
C ASN A 835 12.32 -2.60 -57.20
N GLY A 836 12.74 -1.41 -56.77
CA GLY A 836 11.89 -0.22 -56.72
C GLY A 836 11.37 0.25 -58.09
N THR A 837 12.02 -0.17 -59.18
CA THR A 837 11.67 0.21 -60.57
C THR A 837 10.72 -0.74 -61.31
N ARG A 838 10.29 -1.89 -60.75
CA ARG A 838 9.40 -2.86 -61.43
C ARG A 838 7.99 -2.89 -60.81
N LYS A 839 6.95 -2.56 -61.60
CA LYS A 839 5.52 -2.71 -61.22
C LYS A 839 5.12 -4.21 -61.14
N PRO A 840 4.25 -4.63 -60.22
CA PRO A 840 3.95 -6.04 -60.01
C PRO A 840 2.99 -6.59 -61.08
N VAL A 841 3.38 -7.72 -61.68
CA VAL A 841 2.54 -8.55 -62.57
C VAL A 841 1.93 -9.68 -61.74
N ARG A 842 0.65 -9.95 -61.99
CA ARG A 842 -0.19 -10.95 -61.32
C ARG A 842 -0.06 -12.30 -62.03
N ILE A 843 0.35 -13.37 -61.35
CA ILE A 843 0.28 -14.75 -61.90
C ILE A 843 -0.21 -15.73 -60.83
N SER A 844 -1.06 -16.65 -61.31
CA SER A 844 -1.86 -17.68 -60.64
C SER A 844 -1.12 -19.01 -60.36
N ARG A 845 -1.69 -19.79 -59.44
CA ARG A 845 -1.43 -21.18 -58.99
C ARG A 845 -0.82 -22.19 -60.00
N THR A 846 0.01 -23.09 -59.44
CA THR A 846 0.12 -24.60 -59.55
C THR A 846 1.51 -24.94 -58.96
N GLY A 847 1.84 -25.99 -58.20
CA GLY A 847 1.48 -27.41 -58.11
C GLY A 847 2.71 -28.12 -57.48
N GLU A 848 2.47 -29.21 -56.76
CA GLU A 848 3.34 -30.32 -56.27
C GLU A 848 4.88 -30.28 -56.44
N GLU A 849 5.63 -30.67 -55.38
CA GLU A 849 6.52 -31.85 -55.34
C GLU A 849 7.35 -31.92 -54.02
N GLU A 850 7.32 -33.09 -53.37
CA GLU A 850 8.26 -33.55 -52.33
C GLU A 850 9.53 -34.11 -53.01
N GLU A 851 10.72 -33.91 -52.43
CA GLU A 851 11.76 -34.96 -52.24
C GLU A 851 13.06 -34.41 -51.58
N ASN A 852 13.31 -34.83 -50.34
CA ASN A 852 14.45 -35.66 -49.89
C ASN A 852 15.93 -35.33 -50.25
N ILE A 853 16.78 -35.09 -49.20
CA ILE A 853 17.99 -35.88 -48.81
C ILE A 853 19.13 -35.09 -48.12
N SER A 854 19.47 -35.58 -46.91
CA SER A 854 20.78 -35.66 -46.20
C SER A 854 21.44 -34.47 -45.47
N LEU A 855 21.74 -34.75 -44.20
CA LEU A 855 22.69 -34.08 -43.29
C LEU A 855 24.16 -34.31 -43.70
N PRO A 856 25.10 -33.47 -43.23
CA PRO A 856 26.05 -33.99 -42.24
C PRO A 856 26.47 -33.02 -41.11
N VAL A 857 26.48 -33.57 -39.88
CA VAL A 857 27.45 -33.46 -38.76
C VAL A 857 28.04 -32.09 -38.34
N GLN A 858 27.94 -31.82 -37.03
CA GLN A 858 28.46 -30.68 -36.24
C GLN A 858 29.99 -30.43 -36.35
N PRO A 859 30.47 -29.24 -35.93
CA PRO A 859 30.97 -29.14 -34.55
C PRO A 859 30.45 -27.93 -33.76
N GLN A 860 30.35 -28.18 -32.45
CA GLN A 860 30.29 -27.28 -31.30
C GLN A 860 30.94 -25.90 -31.44
N GLU A 861 30.39 -24.98 -30.64
CA GLU A 861 30.95 -23.72 -30.09
C GLU A 861 30.30 -22.42 -30.59
N ALA A 862 29.22 -22.00 -29.91
CA ALA A 862 28.91 -20.60 -29.59
C ALA A 862 27.75 -20.52 -28.59
N LEU A 863 27.92 -21.08 -27.39
CA LEU A 863 27.03 -20.83 -26.25
C LEU A 863 27.87 -20.32 -25.08
N ALA A 864 28.30 -19.07 -25.17
CA ALA A 864 28.97 -18.38 -24.08
C ALA A 864 28.43 -16.95 -24.00
N HIS A 865 27.92 -16.61 -22.81
CA HIS A 865 27.48 -15.30 -22.32
C HIS A 865 25.97 -15.02 -22.26
N MET A 866 25.27 -15.79 -21.41
CA MET A 866 24.22 -15.25 -20.54
C MET A 866 24.76 -15.17 -19.09
N PRO A 867 24.29 -14.25 -18.23
CA PRO A 867 24.75 -14.17 -16.84
C PRO A 867 24.33 -15.44 -16.09
N MET A 868 25.31 -16.26 -15.71
CA MET A 868 25.12 -17.64 -15.22
C MET A 868 24.62 -17.74 -13.77
N ASP A 869 24.38 -16.62 -13.08
CA ASP A 869 24.20 -16.64 -11.62
C ASP A 869 22.76 -16.86 -11.15
N ASP A 870 21.74 -16.62 -11.99
CA ASP A 870 20.32 -16.65 -11.57
C ASP A 870 19.64 -18.03 -11.70
N TYR A 871 20.30 -19.02 -12.33
CA TYR A 871 19.73 -20.35 -12.60
C TYR A 871 20.54 -21.48 -11.95
N TYR A 872 19.87 -22.57 -11.56
CA TYR A 872 20.58 -23.81 -11.23
C TYR A 872 21.15 -24.43 -12.52
N PRO A 873 22.45 -24.80 -12.54
CA PRO A 873 23.07 -25.38 -13.73
C PRO A 873 22.63 -26.84 -13.88
N ILE A 874 21.57 -27.10 -14.67
CA ILE A 874 21.13 -28.46 -15.02
C ILE A 874 21.76 -28.88 -16.35
N THR A 875 22.97 -29.44 -16.29
CA THR A 875 23.81 -29.74 -17.46
C THR A 875 24.28 -31.19 -17.53
N ARG A 876 24.19 -31.94 -16.43
CA ARG A 876 24.67 -33.32 -16.30
C ARG A 876 23.60 -34.33 -16.70
N ARG A 877 24.07 -35.51 -17.09
CA ARG A 877 23.26 -36.68 -17.48
C ARG A 877 23.85 -37.93 -16.83
N PRO A 878 23.07 -38.68 -16.02
CA PRO A 878 21.70 -38.39 -15.60
C PRO A 878 21.60 -37.10 -14.77
N VAL A 879 20.45 -36.41 -14.83
CA VAL A 879 20.21 -35.16 -14.09
C VAL A 879 20.24 -35.41 -12.58
N GLY A 880 19.71 -36.54 -12.14
CA GLY A 880 19.59 -36.89 -10.72
C GLY A 880 18.96 -38.25 -10.51
N HIS A 881 18.80 -38.63 -9.24
CA HIS A 881 17.90 -39.73 -8.88
C HIS A 881 16.49 -39.20 -8.64
N CYS A 882 15.50 -39.99 -9.05
CA CYS A 882 14.09 -39.80 -8.71
C CYS A 882 13.61 -41.03 -7.93
N LEU A 883 13.44 -40.91 -6.62
CA LEU A 883 12.90 -41.97 -5.76
C LEU A 883 11.38 -41.87 -5.74
N ILE A 884 10.65 -42.94 -6.07
CA ILE A 884 9.20 -43.02 -5.92
C ILE A 884 8.88 -44.04 -4.83
N ILE A 885 8.34 -43.59 -3.70
CA ILE A 885 7.78 -44.47 -2.67
C ILE A 885 6.29 -44.61 -2.93
N ASN A 886 5.85 -45.82 -3.30
CA ASN A 886 4.50 -46.11 -3.74
C ASN A 886 3.82 -47.10 -2.79
N ASN A 887 3.06 -46.60 -1.82
CA ASN A 887 2.33 -47.41 -0.87
C ASN A 887 0.87 -47.59 -1.35
N GLN A 888 0.55 -48.82 -1.71
CA GLN A 888 -0.76 -49.26 -2.17
C GLN A 888 -1.44 -50.14 -1.12
N ASN A 889 -0.74 -51.15 -0.60
CA ASN A 889 -1.28 -52.19 0.26
C ASN A 889 -0.91 -51.95 1.72
N PHE A 890 -1.88 -51.56 2.55
CA PHE A 890 -1.70 -51.37 3.99
C PHE A 890 -2.09 -52.63 4.77
N HIS A 891 -1.42 -52.87 5.91
CA HIS A 891 -1.71 -54.03 6.75
C HIS A 891 -3.16 -53.99 7.24
N LYS A 892 -3.88 -55.12 7.17
CA LYS A 892 -5.30 -55.22 7.56
C LYS A 892 -5.61 -54.75 8.98
N SER A 893 -4.61 -54.76 9.87
CA SER A 893 -4.73 -54.28 11.26
C SER A 893 -4.80 -52.75 11.40
N THR A 894 -4.44 -52.00 10.35
CA THR A 894 -4.32 -50.53 10.37
C THR A 894 -5.62 -49.80 10.10
N LYS A 895 -6.66 -50.50 9.60
CA LYS A 895 -7.93 -49.93 9.12
C LYS A 895 -7.81 -48.94 7.93
N LEU A 896 -6.61 -48.71 7.39
CA LEU A 896 -6.42 -47.91 6.19
C LEU A 896 -6.86 -48.68 4.93
N PRO A 897 -7.59 -48.04 4.00
CA PRO A 897 -8.02 -48.69 2.75
C PRO A 897 -6.83 -48.95 1.80
N GLU A 898 -7.07 -49.76 0.77
CA GLU A 898 -6.08 -49.96 -0.30
C GLU A 898 -6.09 -48.76 -1.25
N ARG A 899 -4.91 -48.20 -1.60
CA ARG A 899 -4.81 -47.03 -2.49
C ARG A 899 -4.85 -47.40 -3.98
N ARG A 900 -6.00 -47.88 -4.46
CA ARG A 900 -6.18 -48.33 -5.86
C ARG A 900 -5.96 -47.19 -6.87
N GLY A 901 -5.23 -47.44 -7.95
CA GLY A 901 -4.88 -46.40 -8.93
C GLY A 901 -3.56 -45.64 -8.64
N THR A 902 -2.93 -45.84 -7.48
CA THR A 902 -1.58 -45.27 -7.20
C THR A 902 -0.50 -45.76 -8.16
N SER A 903 -0.71 -46.90 -8.83
CA SER A 903 0.18 -47.37 -9.90
C SER A 903 0.17 -46.47 -11.14
N ALA A 904 -0.98 -45.87 -11.49
CA ALA A 904 -1.08 -44.93 -12.61
C ALA A 904 -0.28 -43.65 -12.34
N ASP A 905 -0.29 -43.16 -11.10
CA ASP A 905 0.54 -42.02 -10.66
C ASP A 905 2.02 -42.32 -10.75
N LYS A 906 2.42 -43.50 -10.26
CA LYS A 906 3.81 -43.97 -10.38
C LYS A 906 4.22 -44.02 -11.84
N ASP A 907 3.42 -44.61 -12.74
CA ASP A 907 3.78 -44.77 -14.14
C ASP A 907 3.90 -43.40 -14.85
N ALA A 908 2.99 -42.46 -14.55
CA ALA A 908 3.07 -41.09 -15.06
C ALA A 908 4.34 -40.36 -14.58
N LEU A 909 4.67 -40.48 -13.29
CA LEU A 909 5.89 -39.90 -12.71
C LEU A 909 7.15 -40.52 -13.34
N THR A 910 7.16 -41.84 -13.53
CA THR A 910 8.27 -42.55 -14.18
C THR A 910 8.49 -42.02 -15.59
N GLU A 911 7.43 -41.96 -16.40
CA GLU A 911 7.53 -41.47 -17.79
C GLU A 911 8.11 -40.04 -17.85
N VAL A 912 7.60 -39.12 -17.03
CA VAL A 912 8.02 -37.71 -17.05
C VAL A 912 9.47 -37.55 -16.61
N PHE A 913 9.85 -38.16 -15.49
CA PHE A 913 11.19 -37.97 -14.94
C PHE A 913 12.26 -38.73 -15.73
N GLU A 914 11.94 -39.86 -16.39
CA GLU A 914 12.85 -40.52 -17.33
C GLU A 914 13.10 -39.66 -18.57
N ARG A 915 12.07 -39.00 -19.12
CA ARG A 915 12.23 -38.03 -20.22
C ARG A 915 13.04 -36.79 -19.84
N MET A 916 13.11 -36.46 -18.54
CA MET A 916 14.00 -35.44 -17.99
C MET A 916 15.37 -35.99 -17.58
N HIS A 917 15.71 -37.22 -17.97
CA HIS A 917 16.98 -37.90 -17.71
C HIS A 917 17.28 -38.15 -16.23
N PHE A 918 16.26 -38.33 -15.39
CA PHE A 918 16.44 -38.83 -14.03
C PHE A 918 16.51 -40.37 -14.02
N LEU A 919 17.33 -40.90 -13.12
CA LEU A 919 17.31 -42.32 -12.78
C LEU A 919 16.15 -42.59 -11.82
N VAL A 920 15.01 -42.99 -12.37
CA VAL A 920 13.80 -43.29 -11.59
C VAL A 920 13.91 -44.66 -10.93
N GLY A 921 13.56 -44.74 -9.64
CA GLY A 921 13.51 -46.01 -8.90
C GLY A 921 12.29 -46.08 -7.99
N GLU A 922 11.44 -47.08 -8.21
CA GLU A 922 10.27 -47.35 -7.37
C GLU A 922 10.64 -48.20 -6.14
N LYS A 923 10.02 -47.89 -5.00
CA LYS A 923 9.94 -48.74 -3.82
C LYS A 923 8.49 -48.90 -3.41
N LYS A 924 7.98 -50.13 -3.49
CA LYS A 924 6.58 -50.45 -3.28
C LYS A 924 6.31 -50.93 -1.86
N ASP A 925 5.19 -50.50 -1.30
CA ASP A 925 4.59 -51.00 -0.05
C ASP A 925 5.55 -51.04 1.16
N LEU A 926 6.24 -49.92 1.41
CA LEU A 926 7.21 -49.80 2.50
C LEU A 926 6.56 -49.51 3.86
N THR A 927 7.05 -50.16 4.91
CA THR A 927 6.70 -49.81 6.30
C THR A 927 7.34 -48.47 6.70
N SER A 928 6.85 -47.85 7.77
CA SER A 928 7.38 -46.58 8.30
C SER A 928 8.90 -46.61 8.52
N SER A 929 9.42 -47.73 9.03
CA SER A 929 10.85 -47.93 9.27
C SER A 929 11.63 -48.11 7.96
N ASP A 930 11.05 -48.84 7.00
CA ASP A 930 11.68 -49.08 5.69
C ASP A 930 11.69 -47.81 4.82
N MET A 931 10.69 -46.94 4.94
CA MET A 931 10.67 -45.62 4.31
C MET A 931 11.86 -44.77 4.79
N LEU A 932 12.05 -44.68 6.11
CA LEU A 932 13.17 -43.93 6.69
C LEU A 932 14.53 -44.53 6.32
N ASN A 933 14.64 -45.86 6.30
CA ASN A 933 15.87 -46.54 5.87
C ASN A 933 16.16 -46.30 4.39
N THR A 934 15.15 -46.40 3.52
CA THR A 934 15.28 -46.13 2.07
C THR A 934 15.73 -44.70 1.81
N VAL A 935 15.11 -43.72 2.47
CA VAL A 935 15.51 -42.31 2.36
C VAL A 935 16.94 -42.12 2.85
N ARG A 936 17.33 -42.76 3.96
CA ARG A 936 18.70 -42.72 4.48
C ARG A 936 19.69 -43.31 3.47
N ASP A 937 19.38 -44.44 2.86
CA ASP A 937 20.22 -45.08 1.84
C ASP A 937 20.41 -44.16 0.63
N PHE A 938 19.34 -43.50 0.16
CA PHE A 938 19.46 -42.52 -0.92
C PHE A 938 20.22 -41.26 -0.49
N SER A 939 20.08 -40.80 0.75
CA SER A 939 20.83 -39.63 1.26
C SER A 939 22.34 -39.87 1.35
N THR A 940 22.78 -41.13 1.44
CA THR A 940 24.21 -41.52 1.51
C THR A 940 24.85 -41.80 0.16
N LYS A 941 24.10 -41.74 -0.95
CA LYS A 941 24.65 -41.87 -2.30
C LYS A 941 25.49 -40.66 -2.70
N ASP A 942 26.40 -40.87 -3.65
CA ASP A 942 27.21 -39.79 -4.21
C ASP A 942 26.49 -39.08 -5.36
N TYR A 943 26.11 -37.82 -5.15
CA TYR A 943 25.48 -36.96 -6.15
C TYR A 943 26.46 -35.98 -6.79
N SER A 944 27.77 -36.13 -6.56
CA SER A 944 28.79 -35.20 -7.08
C SER A 944 28.75 -35.06 -8.60
N LYS A 945 28.28 -36.10 -9.31
CA LYS A 945 28.11 -36.15 -10.77
C LYS A 945 26.68 -35.85 -11.27
N MET A 946 25.76 -35.49 -10.38
CA MET A 946 24.37 -35.17 -10.70
C MET A 946 24.06 -33.72 -10.31
N ASP A 947 22.97 -33.16 -10.85
CA ASP A 947 22.59 -31.76 -10.64
C ASP A 947 21.37 -31.58 -9.73
N ALA A 948 20.51 -32.59 -9.59
CA ALA A 948 19.30 -32.48 -8.77
C ALA A 948 18.95 -33.81 -8.07
N PHE A 949 18.01 -33.76 -7.13
CA PHE A 949 17.40 -34.93 -6.51
C PHE A 949 15.87 -34.75 -6.43
N VAL A 950 15.12 -35.82 -6.73
CA VAL A 950 13.66 -35.86 -6.67
C VAL A 950 13.21 -37.02 -5.78
N CYS A 951 12.23 -36.78 -4.92
CA CYS A 951 11.56 -37.80 -4.12
C CYS A 951 10.04 -37.61 -4.17
N CYS A 952 9.33 -38.61 -4.70
CA CYS A 952 7.88 -38.65 -4.75
C CYS A 952 7.38 -39.66 -3.72
N VAL A 953 6.45 -39.25 -2.86
CA VAL A 953 5.85 -40.11 -1.84
C VAL A 953 4.35 -40.18 -2.09
N LEU A 954 3.85 -41.39 -2.41
CA LEU A 954 2.45 -41.69 -2.67
C LEU A 954 1.96 -42.61 -1.54
N SER A 955 1.23 -42.05 -0.56
CA SER A 955 0.75 -42.81 0.61
C SER A 955 -0.48 -42.17 1.24
N HIS A 956 -1.10 -42.84 2.22
CA HIS A 956 -1.99 -42.17 3.16
C HIS A 956 -1.20 -41.18 4.01
N GLY A 957 -1.87 -40.20 4.59
CA GLY A 957 -1.21 -39.26 5.48
C GLY A 957 -2.17 -38.49 6.37
N GLU A 958 -1.56 -37.74 7.26
CA GLU A 958 -2.23 -36.81 8.16
C GLU A 958 -1.45 -35.50 8.20
N LYS A 959 -1.91 -34.55 9.01
CA LYS A 959 -1.30 -33.22 9.10
C LYS A 959 0.20 -33.31 9.47
N GLY A 960 1.08 -33.03 8.51
CA GLY A 960 2.53 -33.04 8.66
C GLY A 960 3.22 -34.41 8.58
N ALA A 961 2.49 -35.50 8.28
CA ALA A 961 3.03 -36.86 8.24
C ALA A 961 2.45 -37.72 7.10
N VAL A 962 3.17 -38.76 6.71
CA VAL A 962 2.72 -39.81 5.78
C VAL A 962 2.78 -41.17 6.47
N PHE A 963 1.89 -42.09 6.13
CA PHE A 963 1.85 -43.42 6.74
C PHE A 963 2.73 -44.42 6.00
N GLY A 964 3.42 -45.29 6.74
CA GLY A 964 3.94 -46.55 6.19
C GLY A 964 2.83 -47.59 6.04
N THR A 965 3.10 -48.68 5.33
CA THR A 965 2.14 -49.80 5.18
C THR A 965 1.75 -50.47 6.50
N ASP A 966 2.55 -50.27 7.55
CA ASP A 966 2.28 -50.66 8.93
C ASP A 966 1.34 -49.69 9.68
N GLY A 967 0.86 -48.63 9.03
CA GLY A 967 -0.06 -47.63 9.58
C GLY A 967 0.58 -46.68 10.58
N LYS A 968 1.91 -46.68 10.71
CA LYS A 968 2.63 -45.75 11.60
C LYS A 968 3.00 -44.47 10.84
N PRO A 969 2.85 -43.30 11.46
CA PRO A 969 3.16 -42.02 10.82
C PRO A 969 4.68 -41.81 10.73
N VAL A 970 5.11 -41.24 9.61
CA VAL A 970 6.46 -40.75 9.34
C VAL A 970 6.36 -39.26 9.04
N LEU A 971 7.00 -38.44 9.86
CA LEU A 971 6.98 -36.99 9.69
C LEU A 971 7.64 -36.61 8.36
N ILE A 972 7.04 -35.66 7.63
CA ILE A 972 7.60 -35.16 6.36
C ILE A 972 9.01 -34.58 6.56
N ARG A 973 9.25 -33.97 7.73
CA ARG A 973 10.58 -33.50 8.15
C ARG A 973 11.62 -34.61 8.20
N ASP A 974 11.26 -35.81 8.65
CA ASP A 974 12.20 -36.92 8.79
C ASP A 974 12.54 -37.56 7.43
N LEU A 975 11.70 -37.34 6.41
CA LEU A 975 11.97 -37.70 5.02
C LEU A 975 12.88 -36.69 4.31
N THR A 976 12.81 -35.41 4.68
CA THR A 976 13.57 -34.32 4.02
C THR A 976 14.93 -34.07 4.68
N LYS A 977 14.99 -34.07 6.02
CA LYS A 977 16.18 -33.78 6.84
C LYS A 977 17.44 -34.57 6.44
N PRO A 978 17.38 -35.87 6.10
CA PRO A 978 18.58 -36.62 5.69
C PRO A 978 19.30 -36.00 4.48
N PHE A 979 18.57 -35.31 3.59
CA PHE A 979 19.14 -34.69 2.40
C PHE A 979 19.72 -33.28 2.64
N ALA A 980 19.42 -32.64 3.77
CA ALA A 980 20.12 -31.43 4.21
C ALA A 980 21.55 -31.73 4.71
N GLY A 981 21.75 -32.93 5.29
CA GLY A 981 23.08 -33.41 5.69
C GLY A 981 23.93 -33.98 4.54
N CYS A 982 23.38 -34.11 3.33
CA CYS A 982 24.07 -34.68 2.18
C CYS A 982 24.99 -33.65 1.49
N GLN A 983 26.29 -33.70 1.79
CA GLN A 983 27.27 -32.71 1.31
C GLN A 983 27.31 -32.60 -0.23
N THR A 984 27.14 -33.72 -0.95
CA THR A 984 27.22 -33.78 -2.42
C THR A 984 26.01 -33.18 -3.15
N LEU A 985 24.94 -32.87 -2.40
CA LEU A 985 23.74 -32.17 -2.85
C LEU A 985 23.65 -30.73 -2.32
N THR A 986 24.70 -30.17 -1.70
CA THR A 986 24.69 -28.78 -1.22
C THR A 986 24.69 -27.81 -2.41
N GLY A 987 23.82 -26.79 -2.41
CA GLY A 987 23.68 -25.84 -3.52
C GLY A 987 23.00 -26.41 -4.77
N LYS A 988 22.39 -27.60 -4.67
CA LYS A 988 21.65 -28.28 -5.73
C LYS A 988 20.18 -28.43 -5.31
N PRO A 989 19.22 -28.31 -6.24
CA PRO A 989 17.80 -28.39 -5.94
C PRO A 989 17.38 -29.78 -5.46
N LYS A 990 16.60 -29.82 -4.38
CA LYS A 990 16.03 -31.04 -3.80
C LYS A 990 14.51 -30.93 -3.84
N LEU A 991 13.86 -31.74 -4.68
CA LEU A 991 12.43 -31.67 -4.93
C LEU A 991 11.71 -32.83 -4.25
N PHE A 992 10.67 -32.53 -3.49
CA PHE A 992 9.81 -33.50 -2.81
C PHE A 992 8.37 -33.28 -3.25
N PHE A 993 7.74 -34.31 -3.81
CA PHE A 993 6.33 -34.28 -4.18
C PHE A 993 5.56 -35.28 -3.32
N ILE A 994 4.65 -34.78 -2.48
CA ILE A 994 3.99 -35.58 -1.45
C ILE A 994 2.49 -35.63 -1.76
N GLN A 995 2.06 -36.79 -2.25
CA GLN A 995 0.67 -37.15 -2.44
C GLN A 995 0.21 -37.92 -1.20
N ALA A 996 -0.36 -37.16 -0.26
CA ALA A 996 -1.00 -37.66 0.95
C ALA A 996 -1.95 -36.59 1.51
N CYS A 997 -2.99 -37.01 2.24
CA CYS A 997 -3.87 -36.06 2.93
C CYS A 997 -3.12 -35.27 4.01
N GLN A 998 -3.56 -34.04 4.30
CA GLN A 998 -3.03 -33.20 5.38
C GLN A 998 -4.08 -32.90 6.47
N GLY A 999 -5.19 -33.64 6.45
CA GLY A 999 -6.26 -33.68 7.45
C GLY A 999 -7.47 -34.44 6.90
N THR A 1000 -8.59 -34.38 7.62
CA THR A 1000 -9.81 -35.14 7.34
C THR A 1000 -10.95 -34.28 6.78
N GLU A 1001 -10.75 -32.97 6.61
CA GLU A 1001 -11.79 -32.06 6.12
C GLU A 1001 -11.87 -32.11 4.59
N LEU A 1002 -13.07 -32.20 4.02
CA LEU A 1002 -13.28 -32.07 2.58
C LEU A 1002 -13.36 -30.59 2.21
N GLN A 1003 -12.58 -30.13 1.25
CA GLN A 1003 -12.59 -28.72 0.84
C GLN A 1003 -13.83 -28.45 -0.02
N LYS A 1004 -14.73 -27.55 0.41
CA LYS A 1004 -16.00 -27.26 -0.30
C LYS A 1004 -15.81 -26.29 -1.46
N GLY A 1005 -16.46 -26.56 -2.59
CA GLY A 1005 -16.55 -25.63 -3.73
C GLY A 1005 -17.71 -24.64 -3.59
N VAL A 1006 -17.56 -23.44 -4.17
CA VAL A 1006 -18.62 -22.44 -4.28
C VAL A 1006 -19.18 -22.46 -5.70
N LEU A 1007 -20.49 -22.65 -5.86
CA LEU A 1007 -21.18 -22.85 -7.15
C LEU A 1007 -21.48 -21.52 -7.87
N MET A 1008 -21.28 -21.52 -9.19
CA MET A 1008 -21.92 -20.61 -10.16
C MET A 1008 -22.79 -21.47 -11.11
N GLN A 1009 -24.05 -21.07 -11.35
CA GLN A 1009 -24.94 -21.66 -12.38
C GLN A 1009 -24.65 -20.99 -13.74
N ASP A 1010 -24.66 -21.67 -14.91
CA ASP A 1010 -25.73 -22.48 -15.51
C ASP A 1010 -25.24 -23.67 -16.38
N GLY A 1011 -26.08 -24.71 -16.50
CA GLY A 1011 -26.28 -25.46 -17.76
C GLY A 1011 -25.94 -26.97 -17.80
N THR A 1012 -26.94 -27.83 -17.51
CA THR A 1012 -27.25 -29.22 -18.01
C THR A 1012 -26.17 -29.97 -18.82
N ASP A 1013 -25.76 -31.22 -18.56
CA ASP A 1013 -26.52 -32.48 -18.58
C ASP A 1013 -25.64 -33.70 -18.22
N GLU A 1014 -26.30 -34.78 -17.76
CA GLU A 1014 -26.02 -36.24 -17.85
C GLU A 1014 -24.74 -36.91 -17.27
N ASN A 1015 -25.05 -37.91 -16.42
CA ASN A 1015 -24.28 -38.97 -15.73
C ASN A 1015 -23.01 -39.53 -16.41
N GLU A 1016 -21.98 -39.82 -15.59
CA GLU A 1016 -21.19 -41.08 -15.62
C GLU A 1016 -20.49 -41.30 -14.26
N ASP A 1017 -20.59 -42.52 -13.72
CA ASP A 1017 -20.11 -42.94 -12.39
C ASP A 1017 -18.59 -43.12 -12.35
N ASP A 1018 -17.86 -42.15 -11.77
CA ASP A 1018 -16.46 -42.33 -11.35
C ASP A 1018 -16.36 -42.43 -9.81
N GLU A 1019 -15.91 -43.59 -9.31
CA GLU A 1019 -15.64 -43.82 -7.88
C GLU A 1019 -14.38 -43.04 -7.45
N LEU A 1020 -14.56 -41.99 -6.64
CA LEU A 1020 -13.50 -41.17 -6.03
C LEU A 1020 -13.36 -41.57 -4.55
N GLU A 1021 -12.15 -41.92 -4.12
CA GLU A 1021 -11.82 -42.31 -2.73
C GLU A 1021 -10.97 -41.22 -2.04
N ASP A 1022 -11.11 -41.07 -0.71
CA ASP A 1022 -10.31 -40.18 0.15
C ASP A 1022 -9.29 -40.96 1.00
N ASP A 1023 -8.25 -40.27 1.50
CA ASP A 1023 -7.02 -40.93 2.01
C ASP A 1023 -6.68 -40.61 3.51
N ALA A 1024 -7.62 -40.37 4.46
CA ALA A 1024 -7.32 -39.76 5.81
C ALA A 1024 -7.77 -40.51 7.11
N GLU A 1025 -7.05 -40.30 8.26
CA GLU A 1025 -7.47 -40.56 9.68
C GLU A 1025 -6.75 -39.59 10.69
N THR A 1026 -7.26 -39.42 11.93
CA THR A 1026 -6.96 -38.37 12.98
C THR A 1026 -5.68 -38.55 13.85
N ALA A 1027 -4.76 -37.57 14.03
CA ALA A 1027 -4.63 -36.64 15.20
C ALA A 1027 -3.29 -35.82 15.35
N VAL A 1028 -3.38 -34.50 15.70
CA VAL A 1028 -2.48 -33.57 16.47
C VAL A 1028 -1.12 -32.99 15.92
N ARG A 1029 -1.14 -31.64 15.76
CA ARG A 1029 -0.12 -30.53 15.82
C ARG A 1029 1.20 -30.56 14.99
N PRO A 1030 1.47 -29.54 14.12
CA PRO A 1030 2.75 -29.41 13.41
C PRO A 1030 3.68 -28.28 13.90
N LEU A 1031 4.98 -28.45 13.60
CA LEU A 1031 6.06 -27.45 13.61
C LEU A 1031 6.86 -27.52 12.28
N VAL A 1032 7.39 -26.39 11.79
CA VAL A 1032 8.10 -26.24 10.50
C VAL A 1032 9.61 -25.95 10.70
N PRO A 1033 10.56 -26.49 9.88
CA PRO A 1033 12.00 -26.28 10.01
C PRO A 1033 12.66 -25.39 8.92
N VAL A 1034 13.95 -25.08 9.13
CA VAL A 1034 14.81 -24.08 8.45
C VAL A 1034 15.90 -24.76 7.62
N GLU A 1035 15.73 -24.92 6.30
CA GLU A 1035 16.73 -25.52 5.38
C GLU A 1035 16.64 -24.90 3.97
N ALA A 1036 17.77 -24.63 3.27
CA ALA A 1036 17.83 -23.97 1.95
C ALA A 1036 17.89 -24.96 0.77
N ASP A 1037 17.48 -24.53 -0.43
CA ASP A 1037 17.44 -25.28 -1.70
C ASP A 1037 16.43 -26.46 -1.76
N PHE A 1038 15.37 -26.41 -0.94
CA PHE A 1038 14.27 -27.39 -0.98
C PHE A 1038 13.04 -26.86 -1.71
N LEU A 1039 12.32 -27.75 -2.39
CA LEU A 1039 10.96 -27.54 -2.88
C LEU A 1039 10.12 -28.72 -2.43
N ILE A 1040 9.02 -28.45 -1.72
CA ILE A 1040 8.05 -29.44 -1.26
C ILE A 1040 6.69 -29.09 -1.90
N GLY A 1041 6.26 -29.89 -2.86
CA GLY A 1041 4.91 -29.81 -3.44
C GLY A 1041 3.96 -30.73 -2.68
N MET A 1042 3.05 -30.15 -1.89
CA MET A 1042 1.99 -30.88 -1.18
C MET A 1042 0.73 -30.96 -2.05
N ALA A 1043 0.10 -32.12 -2.11
CA ALA A 1043 -1.11 -32.34 -2.92
C ALA A 1043 -2.35 -31.57 -2.45
N THR A 1044 -2.41 -31.19 -1.17
CA THR A 1044 -3.52 -30.44 -0.58
C THR A 1044 -3.01 -29.55 0.57
N VAL A 1045 -3.71 -28.44 0.84
CA VAL A 1045 -3.45 -27.52 1.96
C VAL A 1045 -3.74 -28.17 3.31
N GLU A 1046 -3.19 -27.60 4.38
CA GLU A 1046 -3.36 -28.11 5.75
C GLU A 1046 -4.84 -28.34 6.15
N SER A 1047 -5.08 -29.41 6.91
CA SER A 1047 -6.40 -29.85 7.41
C SER A 1047 -7.33 -30.50 6.38
N TYR A 1048 -7.01 -30.45 5.07
CA TYR A 1048 -7.87 -30.99 4.02
C TYR A 1048 -7.42 -32.35 3.45
N THR A 1049 -8.36 -33.08 2.86
CA THR A 1049 -8.12 -34.33 2.13
C THR A 1049 -7.62 -34.07 0.70
N SER A 1050 -6.98 -35.07 0.10
CA SER A 1050 -6.58 -35.09 -1.31
C SER A 1050 -7.26 -36.24 -2.02
N PHE A 1051 -7.69 -36.05 -3.26
CA PHE A 1051 -8.52 -37.02 -3.99
C PHE A 1051 -7.73 -37.84 -5.00
N ARG A 1052 -8.19 -39.08 -5.20
CA ARG A 1052 -7.62 -40.04 -6.16
C ARG A 1052 -8.72 -40.79 -6.90
N HIS A 1053 -8.56 -40.90 -8.23
CA HIS A 1053 -9.35 -41.82 -9.04
C HIS A 1053 -8.81 -43.24 -8.89
N THR A 1054 -9.71 -44.21 -8.76
CA THR A 1054 -9.38 -45.63 -8.59
C THR A 1054 -8.68 -46.25 -9.80
N THR A 1055 -8.83 -45.65 -10.98
CA THR A 1055 -8.25 -46.10 -12.26
C THR A 1055 -7.17 -45.16 -12.80
N ASN A 1056 -7.42 -43.86 -12.82
CA ASN A 1056 -6.59 -42.86 -13.50
C ASN A 1056 -5.51 -42.22 -12.61
N GLY A 1057 -5.48 -42.53 -11.31
CA GLY A 1057 -4.53 -41.96 -10.36
C GLY A 1057 -5.00 -40.66 -9.69
N SER A 1058 -4.12 -40.03 -8.93
CA SER A 1058 -4.35 -38.82 -8.15
C SER A 1058 -4.40 -37.59 -9.02
N ILE A 1059 -5.41 -36.73 -8.82
CA ILE A 1059 -5.62 -35.52 -9.64
C ILE A 1059 -4.37 -34.61 -9.64
N PHE A 1060 -3.75 -34.44 -8.46
CA PHE A 1060 -2.54 -33.64 -8.32
C PHE A 1060 -1.36 -34.21 -9.12
N ILE A 1061 -1.11 -35.53 -9.06
CA ILE A 1061 0.05 -36.13 -9.74
C ILE A 1061 -0.16 -36.16 -11.26
N GLN A 1062 -1.37 -36.46 -11.73
CA GLN A 1062 -1.67 -36.42 -13.16
C GLN A 1062 -1.48 -35.01 -13.74
N GLU A 1063 -2.01 -33.99 -13.06
CA GLU A 1063 -1.84 -32.60 -13.50
C GLU A 1063 -0.38 -32.13 -13.39
N LEU A 1064 0.33 -32.51 -12.32
CA LEU A 1064 1.76 -32.22 -12.16
C LEU A 1064 2.56 -32.78 -13.33
N CYS A 1065 2.34 -34.04 -13.70
CA CYS A 1065 3.00 -34.69 -14.82
C CYS A 1065 2.68 -34.01 -16.15
N GLU A 1066 1.44 -33.63 -16.40
CA GLU A 1066 1.02 -32.92 -17.61
C GLU A 1066 1.69 -31.54 -17.74
N GLN A 1067 1.65 -30.73 -16.67
CA GLN A 1067 2.26 -29.41 -16.67
C GLN A 1067 3.80 -29.47 -16.71
N LEU A 1068 4.41 -30.50 -16.12
CA LEU A 1068 5.85 -30.74 -16.28
C LEU A 1068 6.22 -31.06 -17.73
N LYS A 1069 5.42 -31.87 -18.44
CA LYS A 1069 5.64 -32.13 -19.88
C LYS A 1069 5.54 -30.84 -20.71
N LEU A 1070 4.51 -30.02 -20.47
CA LEU A 1070 4.26 -28.80 -21.26
C LEU A 1070 5.22 -27.64 -20.92
N GLY A 1071 5.43 -27.39 -19.63
CA GLY A 1071 6.25 -26.29 -19.13
C GLY A 1071 7.75 -26.49 -19.41
N CYS A 1072 8.25 -27.73 -19.30
CA CYS A 1072 9.65 -28.00 -19.61
C CYS A 1072 9.97 -27.88 -21.11
N CYS A 1073 9.04 -28.22 -22.01
CA CYS A 1073 9.20 -27.97 -23.45
C CYS A 1073 9.32 -26.46 -23.77
N SER A 1074 8.68 -25.62 -22.95
CA SER A 1074 8.67 -24.16 -23.08
C SER A 1074 9.76 -23.46 -22.25
N LYS A 1075 10.66 -24.24 -21.61
CA LYS A 1075 11.74 -23.77 -20.71
C LYS A 1075 11.25 -22.94 -19.51
N GLU A 1076 10.07 -23.24 -19.00
CA GLU A 1076 9.52 -22.58 -17.82
C GLU A 1076 10.21 -23.05 -16.52
N ASP A 1077 10.25 -22.17 -15.52
CA ASP A 1077 10.76 -22.54 -14.19
C ASP A 1077 9.74 -23.37 -13.39
N ILE A 1078 10.24 -24.17 -12.45
CA ILE A 1078 9.44 -25.13 -11.68
C ILE A 1078 8.31 -24.47 -10.85
N LEU A 1079 8.47 -23.22 -10.40
CA LEU A 1079 7.43 -22.54 -9.62
C LEU A 1079 6.28 -22.05 -10.52
N SER A 1080 6.61 -21.59 -11.73
CA SER A 1080 5.62 -21.28 -12.77
C SER A 1080 4.81 -22.52 -13.15
N ILE A 1081 5.47 -23.69 -13.30
CA ILE A 1081 4.81 -24.97 -13.55
C ILE A 1081 3.86 -25.32 -12.40
N LEU A 1082 4.31 -25.25 -11.14
CA LEU A 1082 3.46 -25.56 -9.98
C LEU A 1082 2.29 -24.60 -9.81
N THR A 1083 2.44 -23.35 -10.24
CA THR A 1083 1.33 -22.38 -10.25
C THR A 1083 0.23 -22.79 -11.24
N LYS A 1084 0.61 -23.33 -12.42
CA LYS A 1084 -0.35 -23.91 -13.38
C LYS A 1084 -1.03 -25.15 -12.80
N VAL A 1085 -0.28 -26.00 -12.10
CA VAL A 1085 -0.84 -27.15 -11.38
C VAL A 1085 -1.89 -26.70 -10.36
N ASN A 1086 -1.60 -25.68 -9.54
CA ASN A 1086 -2.58 -25.14 -8.59
C ASN A 1086 -3.85 -24.63 -9.27
N ARG A 1087 -3.70 -23.88 -10.37
CA ARG A 1087 -4.85 -23.38 -11.14
C ARG A 1087 -5.71 -24.52 -11.68
N ASN A 1088 -5.08 -25.53 -12.28
CA ASN A 1088 -5.82 -26.60 -12.94
C ASN A 1088 -6.45 -27.55 -11.92
N VAL A 1089 -5.74 -27.94 -10.86
CA VAL A 1089 -6.30 -28.78 -9.79
C VAL A 1089 -7.48 -28.08 -9.08
N SER A 1090 -7.37 -26.77 -8.80
CA SER A 1090 -8.48 -26.02 -8.17
C SER A 1090 -9.68 -25.78 -9.08
N SER A 1091 -9.47 -25.77 -10.40
CA SER A 1091 -10.55 -25.62 -11.38
C SER A 1091 -11.41 -26.88 -11.54
N ARG A 1092 -10.85 -28.08 -11.28
CA ARG A 1092 -11.58 -29.35 -11.40
C ARG A 1092 -12.73 -29.44 -10.39
N ASP A 1093 -13.85 -30.04 -10.81
CA ASP A 1093 -15.02 -30.27 -9.95
C ASP A 1093 -14.99 -31.69 -9.41
N LEU A 1094 -14.91 -31.85 -8.09
CA LEU A 1094 -14.72 -33.14 -7.40
C LEU A 1094 -15.97 -33.46 -6.57
N LYS A 1095 -17.10 -33.68 -7.24
CA LYS A 1095 -18.39 -34.00 -6.59
C LYS A 1095 -18.77 -32.96 -5.50
N ASN A 1096 -18.84 -31.68 -5.86
CA ASN A 1096 -19.07 -30.53 -4.97
C ASN A 1096 -17.91 -30.18 -4.01
N HIS A 1097 -16.77 -30.84 -4.16
CA HIS A 1097 -15.54 -30.54 -3.42
C HIS A 1097 -14.46 -30.00 -4.34
N LYS A 1098 -13.46 -29.36 -3.74
CA LYS A 1098 -12.29 -28.77 -4.39
C LYS A 1098 -11.04 -29.37 -3.79
N GLN A 1099 -9.91 -29.19 -4.47
CA GLN A 1099 -8.60 -29.54 -3.96
C GLN A 1099 -7.64 -28.41 -4.30
N MET A 1100 -6.82 -28.00 -3.34
CA MET A 1100 -5.84 -26.94 -3.54
C MET A 1100 -4.44 -27.41 -3.13
N PRO A 1101 -3.53 -27.67 -4.08
CA PRO A 1101 -2.14 -28.00 -3.77
C PRO A 1101 -1.36 -26.82 -3.19
N GLU A 1102 -0.34 -27.10 -2.38
CA GLU A 1102 0.48 -26.10 -1.67
C GLU A 1102 1.98 -26.34 -1.91
N PRO A 1103 2.64 -25.54 -2.77
CA PRO A 1103 4.10 -25.58 -2.90
C PRO A 1103 4.79 -24.74 -1.80
N ARG A 1104 5.71 -25.36 -1.06
CA ARG A 1104 6.60 -24.70 -0.08
C ARG A 1104 8.04 -24.78 -0.58
N TYR A 1105 8.79 -23.67 -0.59
CA TYR A 1105 10.14 -23.67 -1.14
C TYR A 1105 11.13 -22.75 -0.42
N THR A 1106 12.40 -23.13 -0.53
CA THR A 1106 13.59 -22.37 -0.10
C THR A 1106 14.66 -22.37 -1.19
N LEU A 1107 14.25 -22.55 -2.45
CA LEU A 1107 15.11 -22.45 -3.63
C LEU A 1107 15.77 -21.07 -3.71
N THR A 1108 17.06 -21.03 -4.04
CA THR A 1108 17.88 -19.80 -4.09
C THR A 1108 18.15 -19.31 -5.52
N LYS A 1109 17.80 -20.11 -6.53
CA LYS A 1109 17.94 -19.81 -7.96
C LYS A 1109 16.74 -20.34 -8.74
N LYS A 1110 16.52 -19.85 -9.98
CA LYS A 1110 15.49 -20.39 -10.86
C LYS A 1110 15.87 -21.81 -11.30
N LEU A 1111 14.92 -22.74 -11.20
CA LEU A 1111 15.11 -24.13 -11.63
C LEU A 1111 14.32 -24.39 -12.91
N VAL A 1112 15.01 -24.69 -14.00
CA VAL A 1112 14.42 -25.14 -15.26
C VAL A 1112 14.91 -26.56 -15.52
N LEU A 1113 13.99 -27.51 -15.63
CA LEU A 1113 14.31 -28.91 -15.91
C LEU A 1113 14.27 -29.13 -17.44
N PRO A 1114 15.35 -29.68 -18.04
CA PRO A 1114 15.35 -30.01 -19.46
C PRO A 1114 14.53 -31.29 -19.71
N ILE A 1115 13.79 -31.33 -20.82
CA ILE A 1115 13.04 -32.50 -21.29
C ILE A 1115 13.39 -32.77 -22.76
N ASP A 1116 13.44 -34.05 -23.14
CA ASP A 1116 13.63 -34.50 -24.53
C ASP A 1116 12.32 -34.54 -25.34
#